data_AF-A0A135LXN2-F1
#
_entry.id   AF-A0A135LXN2-F1
#
_cell.length_a   1.000
_cell.length_b   1.000
_cell.length_c   1.000
_cell.angle_alpha   90.00
_cell.angle_beta   90.00
_cell.angle_gamma   90.00
#
_symmetry.space_group_name_H-M   'P 1'
#
loop_
_entity.id
_entity.type
_entity.pdbx_description
1 polymer ?
#
loop_
_entity_poly.entity_id
_entity_poly.type
_entity_poly.pdbx_seq_one_letter_code
_entity_poly.pdbx_strand_id
1 'polypeptide(L)'
;MQVNNRDIPSTLPIQGPSKNNRQQLAPFIRPAQMAMFARITSYPPLGQITCLQPAQKALRSEEDAVRFTVTIESSSSFPAQSWEAQIWHNITGLEWESLPLQRCNPDHAVLLTRNESEYHYHRYVFSEEISLPPAGGHARFTVRFRTGSDTEWQWANERHHVGDGEIVYSARHSDLNRAVSMQVPTRDPKEQLEKYIANLHDDLQIESRLSEAPGSVLWALSGDIDAVQNGSSTVKRLTLGTPSTVVRYLSLVRVWSPWLGPRHGKDTFRLTEDAILCSFLREDGVNLVLLAVSGVNDVLTVFQSGENNEVVISAKSDNSEASKFHVLVSAAENFEVAVSAVVYEARKVVRPFSNTSDPDLEDSVPLSPPGDDMILVEHDPSAQWMSEWFDGLTYCTWNGLGQDLTEERILHALDSLKANGINITNLIIDDGWQANDNEGESQFKQGWKHFEAHSKGFPKGLKHTVGAIRRAHPNVEHIAVWHALLGYWGGISPNGDIAERFKTKQVKIKDPAANGPIAENLPDGTILAIHPDDIKRFYDEFYSYLTSVGIDSVKTDAQFFLDLLEDAEDRQLFMTSYQDAWSIASLKHFNTRSISCGSMTPQIIFHSQMPTNKPALPLRNSDDFFPDIVASHPWHVFCNAHNALFTRYLNVLPDWDMFQTSHAYASFHAAARCVSGGPIYITDEPGKHDLTLLDQMTAPTVKGTTVILRPSVIGRTIDIYHDYNEGRVLRVGSYTGWAKTGSGIMGLFNIQSAEASIIVSLMDFPGIHEDSEGHYIVRAHSSGKISPRMRPLTKHSLVSVVLEQKGWEILTAYPTRSFSLTGKHCSHSTGGCLTHVAVLGLLGKMTGAAAVVTSDVSVVENGRLRLDISLKALGTLGIYFSDLQDKSIEQNFMVMILGRPIPRNTVWKQDGENGNVLAIDVLAAWESMKLDSGWSNEAFVQVFVG
;
A
#
# COMPACT_ATOMS: atom_id res chain seq x y z
N MET A 1 71.10 -17.37 -40.47
CA MET A 1 72.07 -18.33 -39.90
C MET A 1 71.27 -19.29 -39.03
N GLN A 2 71.00 -20.50 -39.53
CA GLN A 2 71.65 -21.76 -39.09
C GLN A 2 71.64 -21.98 -37.57
N VAL A 3 71.28 -23.10 -36.95
CA VAL A 3 70.79 -24.45 -37.34
C VAL A 3 70.24 -25.10 -36.05
N ASN A 4 69.25 -25.99 -36.20
CA ASN A 4 68.64 -26.91 -35.22
C ASN A 4 69.59 -27.88 -34.49
N ASN A 5 69.14 -28.42 -33.34
CA ASN A 5 69.04 -29.87 -33.02
C ASN A 5 68.22 -30.04 -31.71
N ARG A 6 67.00 -30.63 -31.72
CA ARG A 6 66.63 -32.09 -31.71
C ARG A 6 67.04 -32.80 -30.40
N ASP A 7 66.17 -33.49 -29.66
CA ASP A 7 65.37 -34.70 -29.98
C ASP A 7 64.01 -34.75 -29.20
N ILE A 8 62.80 -34.97 -29.77
CA ILE A 8 62.06 -36.20 -30.27
C ILE A 8 61.51 -37.12 -29.13
N PRO A 9 60.39 -37.90 -29.22
CA PRO A 9 59.19 -38.00 -30.12
C PRO A 9 57.82 -37.84 -29.36
N SER A 10 56.69 -37.37 -29.91
CA SER A 10 55.77 -37.87 -30.97
C SER A 10 54.78 -39.00 -30.59
N THR A 11 53.54 -38.83 -31.10
CA THR A 11 52.38 -39.74 -31.34
C THR A 11 51.42 -40.14 -30.20
N LEU A 12 50.22 -39.51 -30.20
CA LEU A 12 48.81 -40.01 -30.12
C LEU A 12 48.49 -41.23 -29.20
N PRO A 13 47.28 -41.38 -28.54
CA PRO A 13 45.97 -41.23 -29.20
C PRO A 13 44.74 -40.82 -28.32
N ILE A 14 43.62 -40.63 -29.01
CA ILE A 14 42.24 -40.57 -28.50
C ILE A 14 41.85 -41.92 -27.83
N GLN A 15 41.25 -41.90 -26.63
CA GLN A 15 40.43 -43.02 -26.10
C GLN A 15 39.42 -42.56 -25.01
N GLY A 16 38.13 -42.61 -25.33
CA GLY A 16 36.97 -43.20 -24.60
C GLY A 16 36.64 -42.87 -23.12
N PRO A 17 35.35 -42.99 -22.71
CA PRO A 17 34.90 -42.70 -21.35
C PRO A 17 35.27 -43.84 -20.40
N SER A 18 36.28 -43.64 -19.56
CA SER A 18 36.54 -44.56 -18.44
C SER A 18 35.60 -44.24 -17.28
N LYS A 19 34.64 -45.14 -17.04
CA LYS A 19 33.94 -45.29 -15.75
C LYS A 19 34.99 -45.54 -14.65
N ASN A 20 35.47 -44.47 -14.03
CA ASN A 20 36.14 -44.56 -12.73
C ASN A 20 35.16 -44.08 -11.67
N ASN A 21 34.55 -45.04 -10.98
CA ASN A 21 33.98 -44.87 -9.65
C ASN A 21 35.07 -44.34 -8.72
N ARG A 22 35.34 -43.04 -8.74
CA ARG A 22 35.85 -42.34 -7.57
C ARG A 22 34.65 -42.12 -6.69
N GLN A 23 34.51 -42.95 -5.66
CA GLN A 23 33.78 -42.56 -4.46
C GLN A 23 34.26 -41.15 -4.11
N GLN A 24 33.39 -40.16 -4.26
CA GLN A 24 33.61 -38.84 -3.69
C GLN A 24 33.71 -39.06 -2.18
N LEU A 25 34.94 -39.05 -1.66
CA LEU A 25 35.16 -38.79 -0.25
C LEU A 25 34.57 -37.42 0.00
N ALA A 26 33.38 -37.39 0.62
CA ALA A 26 32.78 -36.17 1.11
C ALA A 26 33.84 -35.46 1.98
N PRO A 27 34.13 -34.17 1.75
CA PRO A 27 34.98 -33.45 2.67
C PRO A 27 34.35 -33.55 4.06
N PHE A 28 35.10 -34.04 5.03
CA PHE A 28 34.66 -34.18 6.42
C PHE A 28 34.58 -32.77 7.02
N ILE A 29 33.51 -32.05 6.72
CA ILE A 29 33.25 -30.72 7.26
C ILE A 29 32.78 -30.93 8.70
N ARG A 30 33.47 -30.28 9.65
CA ARG A 30 33.14 -30.44 11.08
C ARG A 30 31.72 -29.88 11.33
N PRO A 31 30.91 -30.47 12.22
CA PRO A 31 29.56 -29.97 12.56
C PRO A 31 29.53 -28.46 12.94
N ALA A 32 30.59 -27.97 13.58
CA ALA A 32 30.76 -26.55 13.89
C ALA A 32 30.93 -25.64 12.65
N GLN A 33 31.56 -26.15 11.57
CA GLN A 33 31.69 -25.44 10.30
C GLN A 33 30.38 -25.46 9.50
N MET A 34 29.56 -26.50 9.66
CA MET A 34 28.24 -26.59 9.03
C MET A 34 27.25 -25.58 9.63
N ALA A 35 27.34 -25.32 10.93
CA ALA A 35 26.53 -24.31 11.60
C ALA A 35 26.72 -22.89 11.04
N MET A 36 27.87 -22.59 10.44
CA MET A 36 28.13 -21.29 9.79
C MET A 36 27.27 -21.04 8.54
N PHE A 37 26.67 -22.07 7.95
CA PHE A 37 25.85 -21.96 6.73
C PHE A 37 24.35 -22.16 7.01
N ALA A 38 23.96 -22.27 8.27
CA ALA A 38 22.56 -22.39 8.63
C ALA A 38 21.83 -21.06 8.45
N ARG A 39 20.58 -21.09 7.99
CA ARG A 39 19.70 -19.92 7.95
C ARG A 39 18.82 -19.92 9.18
N ILE A 40 18.72 -18.79 9.85
CA ILE A 40 17.95 -18.61 11.08
C ILE A 40 16.84 -17.60 10.81
N THR A 41 15.60 -17.99 11.06
CA THR A 41 14.43 -17.09 11.01
C THR A 41 13.65 -17.23 12.30
N SER A 42 13.20 -16.12 12.89
CA SER A 42 12.44 -16.14 14.14
C SER A 42 11.11 -15.38 14.02
N TYR A 43 10.19 -15.74 14.90
CA TYR A 43 9.02 -14.97 15.28
C TYR A 43 8.97 -14.87 16.82
N PRO A 44 8.84 -13.68 17.43
CA PRO A 44 9.02 -12.36 16.82
C PRO A 44 10.32 -12.23 16.01
N PRO A 45 10.36 -11.38 14.96
CA PRO A 45 11.52 -11.25 14.07
C PRO A 45 12.74 -10.63 14.75
N LEU A 46 13.92 -11.16 14.43
CA LEU A 46 15.20 -10.54 14.79
C LEU A 46 15.43 -9.22 14.03
N GLY A 47 16.09 -8.27 14.69
CA GLY A 47 16.48 -7.00 14.10
C GLY A 47 15.30 -6.11 13.70
N GLN A 48 14.16 -6.32 14.33
CA GLN A 48 12.88 -5.63 14.14
C GLN A 48 12.23 -5.40 15.50
N ILE A 49 11.32 -4.43 15.57
CA ILE A 49 10.52 -4.17 16.76
C ILE A 49 9.14 -4.80 16.61
N THR A 50 8.72 -5.53 17.64
CA THR A 50 7.40 -6.17 17.69
C THR A 50 6.60 -5.56 18.81
N CYS A 51 5.53 -4.84 18.46
CA CYS A 51 4.58 -4.32 19.42
C CYS A 51 3.52 -5.37 19.71
N LEU A 52 3.54 -5.95 20.92
CA LEU A 52 2.52 -6.87 21.36
C LEU A 52 1.30 -6.06 21.82
N GLN A 53 0.24 -6.13 21.05
CA GLN A 53 -1.03 -5.51 21.41
C GLN A 53 -1.63 -6.27 22.62
N PRO A 54 -2.24 -5.55 23.58
CA PRO A 54 -2.87 -6.20 24.71
C PRO A 54 -4.17 -6.91 24.28
N ALA A 55 -4.29 -8.19 24.64
CA ALA A 55 -5.52 -8.95 24.51
C ALA A 55 -6.72 -8.14 25.04
N GLN A 56 -7.78 -7.98 24.23
CA GLN A 56 -9.01 -7.33 24.71
C GLN A 56 -9.43 -7.88 26.08
N LYS A 57 -9.73 -6.98 27.03
CA LYS A 57 -9.95 -7.28 28.47
C LYS A 57 -10.92 -8.44 28.77
N ALA A 58 -11.81 -8.80 27.84
CA ALA A 58 -12.77 -9.89 27.99
C ALA A 58 -12.14 -11.30 27.94
N LEU A 59 -10.92 -11.46 27.39
CA LEU A 59 -10.25 -12.74 27.15
C LEU A 59 -8.98 -12.97 27.97
N ARG A 60 -8.68 -12.12 28.97
CA ARG A 60 -7.48 -12.27 29.80
C ARG A 60 -7.49 -13.60 30.56
N SER A 61 -6.66 -14.54 30.13
CA SER A 61 -6.10 -15.55 31.03
C SER A 61 -5.16 -14.85 32.03
N GLU A 62 -4.90 -15.45 33.19
CA GLU A 62 -4.10 -14.82 34.26
C GLU A 62 -2.64 -14.52 33.87
N GLU A 63 -2.15 -14.95 32.70
CA GLU A 63 -0.79 -14.70 32.22
C GLU A 63 -0.72 -14.26 30.74
N ASP A 64 -0.27 -13.03 30.48
CA ASP A 64 0.18 -12.61 29.15
C ASP A 64 1.52 -13.31 28.84
N ALA A 65 1.65 -13.97 27.70
CA ALA A 65 2.87 -14.66 27.29
C ALA A 65 3.23 -14.34 25.84
N VAL A 66 4.52 -14.32 25.53
CA VAL A 66 5.02 -14.23 24.15
C VAL A 66 5.56 -15.59 23.74
N ARG A 67 5.13 -16.05 22.55
CA ARG A 67 5.65 -17.26 21.95
C ARG A 67 6.79 -16.94 21.01
N PHE A 68 7.93 -17.58 21.23
CA PHE A 68 9.03 -17.60 20.29
C PHE A 68 8.93 -18.83 19.40
N THR A 69 9.15 -18.64 18.11
CA THR A 69 9.30 -19.71 17.12
C THR A 69 10.54 -19.43 16.29
N VAL A 70 11.46 -20.40 16.22
CA VAL A 70 12.71 -20.31 15.45
C VAL A 70 12.74 -21.43 14.42
N THR A 71 13.00 -21.07 13.18
CA THR A 71 13.32 -22.01 12.10
C THR A 71 14.82 -21.97 11.84
N ILE A 72 15.44 -23.14 11.84
CA ILE A 72 16.82 -23.37 11.40
C ILE A 72 16.78 -24.19 10.12
N GLU A 73 17.43 -23.70 9.07
CA GLU A 73 17.54 -24.39 7.79
C GLU A 73 19.02 -24.66 7.46
N SER A 74 19.34 -25.92 7.13
CA SER A 74 20.69 -26.33 6.72
C SER A 74 20.64 -26.90 5.32
N SER A 75 21.59 -26.54 4.44
CA SER A 75 21.62 -27.09 3.07
C SER A 75 21.64 -28.62 3.09
N SER A 76 20.85 -29.25 2.21
CA SER A 76 20.83 -30.69 2.00
C SER A 76 22.11 -31.22 1.34
N SER A 77 23.01 -30.32 0.90
CA SER A 77 24.38 -30.69 0.52
C SER A 77 25.19 -31.19 1.71
N PHE A 78 24.74 -30.91 2.94
CA PHE A 78 25.32 -31.46 4.16
C PHE A 78 24.40 -32.50 4.81
N PRO A 79 24.95 -33.46 5.59
CA PRO A 79 24.14 -34.43 6.32
C PRO A 79 23.20 -33.76 7.34
N ALA A 80 21.99 -34.30 7.49
CA ALA A 80 21.06 -33.89 8.54
C ALA A 80 21.73 -33.93 9.93
N GLN A 81 21.55 -32.86 10.70
CA GLN A 81 22.12 -32.70 12.04
C GLN A 81 21.02 -32.68 13.12
N SER A 82 21.43 -32.87 14.38
CA SER A 82 20.66 -32.41 15.53
C SER A 82 20.94 -30.93 15.79
N TRP A 83 19.92 -30.19 16.21
CA TRP A 83 20.02 -28.76 16.51
C TRP A 83 19.41 -28.48 17.88
N GLU A 84 20.04 -27.57 18.59
CA GLU A 84 19.50 -26.91 19.78
C GLU A 84 19.39 -25.42 19.49
N ALA A 85 18.29 -24.80 19.93
CA ALA A 85 18.03 -23.38 19.79
C ALA A 85 17.58 -22.79 21.12
N GLN A 86 18.02 -21.57 21.43
CA GLN A 86 17.61 -20.83 22.62
C GLN A 86 17.37 -19.37 22.27
N ILE A 87 16.41 -18.78 22.96
CA ILE A 87 16.28 -17.33 23.02
C ILE A 87 17.15 -16.85 24.17
N TRP A 88 18.04 -15.92 23.89
CA TRP A 88 18.77 -15.16 24.90
C TRP A 88 18.06 -13.82 25.02
N HIS A 89 17.59 -13.42 26.21
CA HIS A 89 16.73 -12.23 26.35
C HIS A 89 16.85 -11.55 27.71
N ASN A 90 16.34 -10.32 27.82
CA ASN A 90 16.17 -9.57 29.07
C ASN A 90 14.68 -9.25 29.38
N ILE A 91 13.75 -10.14 29.02
CA ILE A 91 12.31 -9.94 29.20
C ILE A 91 11.88 -9.95 30.67
N THR A 92 12.43 -10.85 31.47
CA THR A 92 12.04 -11.09 32.87
C THR A 92 12.81 -10.21 33.87
N GLY A 93 13.85 -9.51 33.42
CA GLY A 93 14.72 -8.68 34.24
C GLY A 93 15.83 -8.01 33.42
N LEU A 94 16.63 -7.17 34.08
CA LEU A 94 17.72 -6.44 33.41
C LEU A 94 18.87 -7.35 32.94
N GLU A 95 19.07 -8.48 33.61
CA GLU A 95 20.09 -9.46 33.24
C GLU A 95 19.58 -10.36 32.12
N TRP A 96 20.46 -10.69 31.17
CA TRP A 96 20.12 -11.59 30.09
C TRP A 96 20.15 -13.04 30.55
N GLU A 97 19.11 -13.79 30.21
CA GLU A 97 18.98 -15.21 30.52
C GLU A 97 18.60 -16.03 29.28
N SER A 98 18.65 -17.36 29.40
CA SER A 98 18.31 -18.28 28.32
C SER A 98 16.95 -18.92 28.52
N LEU A 99 16.13 -18.89 27.47
CA LEU A 99 14.94 -19.71 27.29
C LEU A 99 15.25 -20.84 26.28
N PRO A 100 15.39 -22.09 26.73
CA PRO A 100 15.57 -23.23 25.83
C PRO A 100 14.32 -23.48 24.98
N LEU A 101 14.48 -23.65 23.67
CA LEU A 101 13.36 -23.93 22.78
C LEU A 101 13.21 -25.44 22.52
N GLN A 102 11.95 -25.90 22.46
CA GLN A 102 11.64 -27.29 22.18
C GLN A 102 11.44 -27.52 20.68
N ARG A 103 11.87 -28.66 20.16
CA ARG A 103 11.66 -29.03 18.75
C ARG A 103 10.19 -29.35 18.50
N CYS A 104 9.62 -28.74 17.47
CA CYS A 104 8.21 -28.89 17.09
C CYS A 104 8.06 -29.56 15.71
N ASN A 105 6.82 -29.95 15.37
CA ASN A 105 6.47 -30.34 14.00
C ASN A 105 6.64 -29.13 13.06
N PRO A 106 7.25 -29.28 11.86
CA PRO A 106 7.26 -28.26 10.81
C PRO A 106 5.93 -27.52 10.57
N ASP A 107 4.79 -28.16 10.82
CA ASP A 107 3.45 -27.55 10.71
C ASP A 107 3.20 -26.36 11.65
N HIS A 108 4.09 -26.11 12.62
CA HIS A 108 4.03 -24.90 13.46
C HIS A 108 4.43 -23.63 12.72
N ALA A 109 5.20 -23.75 11.63
CA ALA A 109 5.62 -22.63 10.77
C ALA A 109 5.81 -23.12 9.32
N VAL A 110 4.68 -23.43 8.67
CA VAL A 110 4.63 -24.04 7.34
C VAL A 110 5.26 -23.12 6.30
N LEU A 111 6.18 -23.66 5.48
CA LEU A 111 6.80 -22.94 4.37
C LEU A 111 5.87 -22.93 3.15
N LEU A 112 5.50 -21.74 2.66
CA LEU A 112 4.54 -21.60 1.56
C LEU A 112 5.17 -21.32 0.19
N THR A 113 6.38 -20.77 0.08
CA THR A 113 6.93 -20.21 -1.17
C THR A 113 7.70 -21.17 -2.08
N ARG A 114 7.92 -22.43 -1.71
CA ARG A 114 8.70 -23.38 -2.53
C ARG A 114 8.07 -24.75 -2.62
N ASN A 115 8.15 -25.37 -3.80
CA ASN A 115 7.79 -26.77 -4.00
C ASN A 115 8.86 -27.71 -3.42
N GLU A 116 8.47 -28.91 -2.99
CA GLU A 116 9.39 -29.85 -2.32
C GLU A 116 10.60 -30.21 -3.19
N SER A 117 10.43 -30.22 -4.52
CA SER A 117 11.49 -30.51 -5.50
C SER A 117 12.60 -29.46 -5.58
N GLU A 118 12.30 -28.21 -5.20
CA GLU A 118 13.21 -27.06 -5.30
C GLU A 118 13.80 -26.65 -3.92
N TYR A 119 13.32 -27.29 -2.85
CA TYR A 119 13.72 -26.98 -1.50
C TYR A 119 14.87 -27.89 -1.04
N HIS A 120 16.10 -27.41 -1.23
CA HIS A 120 17.34 -28.14 -0.90
C HIS A 120 17.85 -27.86 0.52
N TYR A 121 16.95 -27.86 1.51
CA TYR A 121 17.29 -27.61 2.91
C TYR A 121 16.62 -28.62 3.85
N HIS A 122 17.34 -29.01 4.89
CA HIS A 122 16.78 -29.64 6.08
C HIS A 122 16.23 -28.55 7.00
N ARG A 123 14.93 -28.59 7.28
CA ARG A 123 14.21 -27.58 8.08
C ARG A 123 13.90 -28.10 9.49
N TYR A 124 14.19 -27.29 10.50
CA TYR A 124 13.98 -27.59 11.90
C TYR A 124 13.23 -26.44 12.56
N VAL A 125 12.09 -26.71 13.18
CA VAL A 125 11.26 -25.70 13.86
C VAL A 125 11.33 -25.92 15.37
N PHE A 126 11.53 -24.84 16.11
CA PHE A 126 11.61 -24.81 17.56
C PHE A 126 10.64 -23.77 18.11
N SER A 127 10.01 -24.02 19.26
CA SER A 127 9.12 -23.05 19.89
C SER A 127 9.04 -23.22 21.40
N GLU A 128 8.86 -22.11 22.10
CA GLU A 128 8.57 -22.06 23.54
C GLU A 128 7.91 -20.70 23.89
N GLU A 129 7.22 -20.65 25.03
CA GLU A 129 6.59 -19.43 25.56
C GLU A 129 7.32 -18.88 26.77
N ILE A 130 7.22 -17.56 26.96
CA ILE A 130 7.65 -16.89 28.19
C ILE A 130 6.60 -15.88 28.64
N SER A 131 6.28 -15.90 29.93
CA SER A 131 5.34 -14.97 30.53
C SER A 131 5.91 -13.56 30.57
N LEU A 132 5.11 -12.58 30.16
CA LEU A 132 5.47 -11.17 30.15
C LEU A 132 5.23 -10.53 31.53
N PRO A 133 6.15 -9.67 32.00
CA PRO A 133 5.96 -8.90 33.23
C PRO A 133 4.69 -8.02 33.19
N PRO A 134 3.97 -7.87 34.31
CA PRO A 134 2.69 -7.14 34.33
C PRO A 134 2.82 -5.63 34.15
N ALA A 135 4.00 -5.06 34.39
CA ALA A 135 4.26 -3.62 34.36
C ALA A 135 4.33 -3.04 32.94
N GLY A 136 4.33 -3.88 31.89
CA GLY A 136 4.66 -3.45 30.54
C GLY A 136 6.15 -3.11 30.41
N GLY A 137 6.63 -2.96 29.19
CA GLY A 137 8.00 -2.51 28.97
C GLY A 137 8.57 -2.83 27.60
N HIS A 138 9.86 -2.55 27.48
CA HIS A 138 10.69 -2.82 26.33
C HIS A 138 11.77 -3.84 26.69
N ALA A 139 11.90 -4.87 25.87
CA ALA A 139 12.89 -5.91 26.02
C ALA A 139 13.57 -6.22 24.68
N ARG A 140 14.76 -6.81 24.75
CA ARG A 140 15.55 -7.28 23.62
C ARG A 140 15.81 -8.77 23.74
N PHE A 141 15.96 -9.41 22.59
CA PHE A 141 16.32 -10.82 22.52
C PHE A 141 17.16 -11.10 21.29
N THR A 142 17.90 -12.20 21.34
CA THR A 142 18.61 -12.76 20.21
C THR A 142 18.47 -14.28 20.20
N VAL A 143 18.80 -14.92 19.08
CA VAL A 143 18.77 -16.38 18.95
C VAL A 143 20.19 -16.90 19.01
N ARG A 144 20.42 -17.91 19.85
CA ARG A 144 21.63 -18.73 19.78
C ARG A 144 21.32 -20.19 19.48
N PHE A 145 22.18 -20.83 18.71
CA PHE A 145 21.97 -22.18 18.19
C PHE A 145 23.27 -22.97 18.09
N ARG A 146 23.18 -24.31 18.09
CA ARG A 146 24.34 -25.21 17.96
C ARG A 146 23.97 -26.61 17.47
N THR A 147 24.97 -27.35 16.97
CA THR A 147 24.82 -28.73 16.48
C THR A 147 25.14 -29.74 17.60
N GLY A 148 24.26 -29.81 18.61
CA GLY A 148 24.37 -30.74 19.74
C GLY A 148 25.15 -30.21 20.96
N SER A 149 25.06 -30.93 22.09
CA SER A 149 25.53 -30.49 23.41
C SER A 149 27.01 -30.16 23.51
N ASP A 150 27.83 -30.84 22.71
CA ASP A 150 29.30 -30.79 22.78
C ASP A 150 29.90 -29.72 21.85
N THR A 151 29.04 -28.93 21.19
CA THR A 151 29.44 -27.84 20.29
C THR A 151 29.23 -26.47 20.93
N GLU A 152 30.05 -25.50 20.52
CA GLU A 152 29.93 -24.12 20.99
C GLU A 152 28.65 -23.45 20.45
N TRP A 153 28.06 -22.57 21.25
CA TRP A 153 26.93 -21.76 20.83
C TRP A 153 27.34 -20.77 19.75
N GLN A 154 26.50 -20.63 18.74
CA GLN A 154 26.59 -19.58 17.73
C GLN A 154 25.45 -18.59 17.93
N TRP A 155 25.72 -17.32 17.65
CA TRP A 155 24.77 -16.22 17.83
C TRP A 155 24.29 -15.70 16.48
N ALA A 156 22.97 -15.60 16.31
CA ALA A 156 22.38 -15.17 15.04
C ALA A 156 22.80 -13.74 14.66
N ASN A 157 22.90 -12.84 15.64
CA ASN A 157 23.29 -11.44 15.45
C ASN A 157 24.80 -11.23 15.15
N GLU A 158 25.66 -12.20 15.46
CA GLU A 158 27.08 -12.17 15.12
C GLU A 158 27.36 -12.83 13.76
N ARG A 159 26.55 -13.84 13.41
CA ARG A 159 26.76 -14.67 12.21
C ARG A 159 26.00 -14.18 10.99
N HIS A 160 24.86 -13.54 11.20
CA HIS A 160 24.04 -12.97 10.14
C HIS A 160 24.05 -11.44 10.27
N HIS A 161 23.80 -10.75 9.16
CA HIS A 161 23.62 -9.29 9.15
C HIS A 161 22.24 -8.91 9.72
N VAL A 162 21.93 -9.37 10.93
CA VAL A 162 20.66 -9.15 11.64
C VAL A 162 20.96 -8.65 13.05
N GLY A 163 20.22 -7.65 13.52
CA GLY A 163 20.35 -7.16 14.89
C GLY A 163 19.56 -8.02 15.88
N ASP A 164 19.58 -7.63 17.14
CA ASP A 164 18.67 -8.17 18.16
C ASP A 164 17.22 -7.84 17.82
N GLY A 165 16.30 -8.75 18.14
CA GLY A 165 14.87 -8.45 18.11
C GLY A 165 14.47 -7.59 19.31
N GLU A 166 13.51 -6.71 19.13
CA GLU A 166 12.98 -5.82 20.18
C GLU A 166 11.50 -6.11 20.37
N ILE A 167 11.03 -6.16 21.62
CA ILE A 167 9.63 -6.38 21.97
C ILE A 167 9.18 -5.22 22.85
N VAL A 168 8.04 -4.64 22.51
CA VAL A 168 7.35 -3.65 23.34
C VAL A 168 5.96 -4.18 23.67
N TYR A 169 5.58 -4.13 24.94
CA TYR A 169 4.29 -4.64 25.41
C TYR A 169 3.70 -3.74 26.49
N SER A 170 2.38 -3.55 26.42
CA SER A 170 1.66 -2.64 27.32
C SER A 170 1.47 -3.23 28.72
N ALA A 171 1.39 -2.34 29.72
CA ALA A 171 1.08 -2.75 31.09
C ALA A 171 -0.34 -3.33 31.19
N ARG A 172 -0.53 -4.35 32.06
CA ARG A 172 -1.86 -4.94 32.31
C ARG A 172 -2.89 -3.90 32.77
N HIS A 173 -2.45 -2.87 33.48
CA HIS A 173 -3.28 -1.75 33.91
C HIS A 173 -2.66 -0.43 33.46
N SER A 174 -2.73 -0.11 32.16
CA SER A 174 -2.19 1.15 31.66
C SER A 174 -2.96 2.35 32.24
N ASP A 175 -2.23 3.39 32.63
CA ASP A 175 -2.81 4.67 33.05
C ASP A 175 -3.62 5.32 31.93
N LEU A 176 -3.23 5.08 30.67
CA LEU A 176 -3.94 5.54 29.49
C LEU A 176 -5.38 5.00 29.46
N ASN A 177 -5.56 3.70 29.74
CA ASN A 177 -6.89 3.10 29.87
C ASN A 177 -7.74 3.77 30.95
N ARG A 178 -7.12 4.21 32.05
CA ARG A 178 -7.82 4.99 33.09
C ARG A 178 -8.17 6.39 32.61
N ALA A 179 -7.28 7.06 31.89
CA ALA A 179 -7.52 8.38 31.30
C ALA A 179 -8.64 8.36 30.25
N VAL A 180 -8.72 7.30 29.44
CA VAL A 180 -9.80 7.11 28.45
C VAL A 180 -11.15 6.80 29.13
N SER A 181 -11.15 6.03 30.22
CA SER A 181 -12.38 5.58 30.90
C SER A 181 -12.97 6.62 31.86
N MET A 182 -12.12 7.46 32.46
CA MET A 182 -12.52 8.51 33.38
C MET A 182 -12.61 9.82 32.61
N GLN A 183 -13.80 10.16 32.10
CA GLN A 183 -14.16 11.50 31.60
C GLN A 183 -14.13 12.53 32.75
N VAL A 184 -13.02 12.64 33.47
CA VAL A 184 -12.90 13.47 34.67
C VAL A 184 -12.20 14.78 34.29
N PRO A 185 -12.92 15.92 34.30
CA PRO A 185 -12.40 17.23 33.93
C PRO A 185 -11.60 17.89 35.07
N THR A 186 -10.71 17.17 35.76
CA THR A 186 -10.06 17.69 37.00
C THR A 186 -8.55 17.85 36.92
N ARG A 187 -7.88 17.54 35.81
CA ARG A 187 -6.42 17.77 35.66
C ARG A 187 -6.15 18.71 34.50
N ASP A 188 -5.22 19.63 34.72
CA ASP A 188 -4.73 20.59 33.72
C ASP A 188 -4.30 19.83 32.44
N PRO A 189 -4.81 20.19 31.24
CA PRO A 189 -4.39 19.59 29.97
C PRO A 189 -2.87 19.58 29.77
N LYS A 190 -2.16 20.59 30.28
CA LYS A 190 -0.70 20.66 30.20
C LYS A 190 -0.05 19.54 31.00
N GLU A 191 -0.42 19.37 32.27
CA GLU A 191 0.08 18.29 33.14
C GLU A 191 -0.17 16.89 32.53
N GLN A 192 -1.28 16.71 31.81
CA GLN A 192 -1.55 15.43 31.14
C GLN A 192 -0.61 15.17 29.96
N LEU A 193 -0.31 16.20 29.17
CA LEU A 193 0.59 16.10 28.02
C LEU A 193 2.07 15.99 28.45
N GLU A 194 2.45 16.58 29.58
CA GLU A 194 3.82 16.52 30.14
C GLU A 194 4.29 15.08 30.45
N LYS A 195 3.35 14.15 30.64
CA LYS A 195 3.65 12.71 30.74
C LYS A 195 4.29 12.16 29.45
N TYR A 196 3.91 12.71 28.31
CA TYR A 196 4.33 12.24 26.99
C TYR A 196 5.44 13.09 26.39
N ILE A 197 5.44 14.40 26.66
CA ILE A 197 6.41 15.36 26.15
C ILE A 197 6.97 16.16 27.33
N ALA A 198 8.24 15.95 27.68
CA ALA A 198 8.91 16.71 28.72
C ALA A 198 9.25 18.14 28.24
N ASN A 199 9.34 19.07 29.19
CA ASN A 199 9.74 20.48 28.95
C ASN A 199 8.83 21.17 27.92
N LEU A 200 7.51 21.07 28.09
CA LEU A 200 6.55 21.78 27.25
C LEU A 200 6.74 23.29 27.35
N HIS A 201 6.67 23.96 26.21
CA HIS A 201 6.80 25.42 26.15
C HIS A 201 5.60 26.14 26.79
N ASP A 202 5.87 27.19 27.57
CA ASP A 202 4.84 27.89 28.35
C ASP A 202 3.85 28.70 27.50
N ASP A 203 4.31 29.24 26.36
CA ASP A 203 3.46 30.04 25.46
C ASP A 203 2.46 29.23 24.60
N LEU A 204 2.40 27.90 24.74
CA LEU A 204 1.45 27.06 24.00
C LEU A 204 0.10 26.99 24.71
N GLN A 205 -0.96 27.28 23.97
CA GLN A 205 -2.33 27.02 24.41
C GLN A 205 -2.65 25.54 24.17
N ILE A 206 -2.83 24.78 25.24
CA ILE A 206 -3.08 23.34 25.21
C ILE A 206 -4.51 23.07 25.69
N GLU A 207 -5.30 22.43 24.85
CA GLU A 207 -6.68 22.06 25.17
C GLU A 207 -6.88 20.55 24.99
N SER A 208 -7.48 19.89 25.98
CA SER A 208 -7.91 18.50 25.82
C SER A 208 -9.18 18.45 24.98
N ARG A 209 -9.24 17.53 24.02
CA ARG A 209 -10.42 17.31 23.15
C ARG A 209 -10.94 15.89 23.31
N LEU A 210 -12.24 15.71 23.12
CA LEU A 210 -12.83 14.38 23.07
C LEU A 210 -12.50 13.73 21.73
N SER A 211 -11.86 12.57 21.77
CA SER A 211 -11.52 11.82 20.56
C SER A 211 -12.71 11.04 20.01
N GLU A 212 -12.89 11.07 18.69
CA GLU A 212 -13.83 10.21 17.96
C GLU A 212 -13.23 8.84 17.62
N ALA A 213 -11.98 8.57 18.01
CA ALA A 213 -11.33 7.28 17.90
C ALA A 213 -11.22 6.62 19.30
N PRO A 214 -12.11 5.68 19.66
CA PRO A 214 -12.11 5.05 20.98
C PRO A 214 -10.76 4.42 21.32
N GLY A 215 -10.28 4.63 22.54
CA GLY A 215 -8.96 4.15 22.98
C GLY A 215 -7.82 5.15 22.83
N SER A 216 -8.10 6.40 22.43
CA SER A 216 -7.13 7.49 22.38
C SER A 216 -7.48 8.65 23.29
N VAL A 217 -6.44 9.40 23.67
CA VAL A 217 -6.53 10.76 24.22
C VAL A 217 -6.04 11.75 23.18
N LEU A 218 -6.58 12.97 23.18
CA LEU A 218 -6.37 13.96 22.13
C LEU A 218 -6.21 15.36 22.73
N TRP A 219 -5.23 16.10 22.23
CA TRP A 219 -4.98 17.49 22.57
C TRP A 219 -4.89 18.35 21.30
N ALA A 220 -5.44 19.56 21.39
CA ALA A 220 -5.28 20.61 20.41
C ALA A 220 -4.34 21.67 20.97
N LEU A 221 -3.29 21.96 20.22
CA LEU A 221 -2.26 22.93 20.55
C LEU A 221 -2.36 24.11 19.58
N SER A 222 -2.24 25.33 20.10
CA SER A 222 -2.14 26.53 19.27
C SER A 222 -1.17 27.55 19.87
N GLY A 223 -0.64 28.41 19.01
CA GLY A 223 0.17 29.55 19.41
C GLY A 223 0.08 30.67 18.39
N ASP A 224 0.35 31.88 18.84
CA ASP A 224 0.22 33.09 18.02
C ASP A 224 1.39 33.22 17.04
N ILE A 225 1.11 33.71 15.83
CA ILE A 225 2.08 34.08 14.81
C ILE A 225 1.70 35.45 14.22
N ASP A 226 2.70 36.32 14.06
CA ASP A 226 2.45 37.66 13.54
C ASP A 226 2.08 37.63 12.05
N ALA A 227 1.42 38.71 11.62
CA ALA A 227 1.12 38.97 10.22
C ALA A 227 2.39 39.09 9.37
N VAL A 228 2.21 39.01 8.04
CA VAL A 228 3.21 39.39 7.03
C VAL A 228 3.82 40.76 7.33
N GLN A 229 5.15 40.85 7.30
CA GLN A 229 5.89 42.10 7.53
C GLN A 229 6.63 42.51 6.25
N ASN A 230 6.45 43.76 5.81
CA ASN A 230 7.09 44.31 4.59
C ASN A 230 6.87 43.43 3.34
N GLY A 231 5.70 42.79 3.20
CA GLY A 231 5.36 41.92 2.07
C GLY A 231 6.00 40.51 2.12
N SER A 232 6.76 40.19 3.17
CA SER A 232 7.40 38.87 3.37
C SER A 232 6.70 38.09 4.49
N SER A 233 6.61 36.76 4.33
CA SER A 233 6.06 35.88 5.37
C SER A 233 6.78 36.06 6.69
N THR A 234 6.02 35.99 7.77
CA THR A 234 6.61 35.86 9.11
C THR A 234 6.79 34.38 9.44
N VAL A 235 7.97 34.02 9.95
CA VAL A 235 8.28 32.65 10.40
C VAL A 235 8.52 32.68 11.90
N LYS A 236 7.80 31.84 12.63
CA LYS A 236 8.00 31.61 14.06
C LYS A 236 8.44 30.17 14.28
N ARG A 237 9.53 30.01 15.03
CA ARG A 237 9.99 28.70 15.51
C ARG A 237 9.80 28.63 17.01
N LEU A 238 9.19 27.55 17.47
CA LEU A 238 8.87 27.32 18.86
C LEU A 238 9.22 25.88 19.21
N THR A 239 10.06 25.67 20.22
CA THR A 239 10.27 24.33 20.76
C THR A 239 8.97 23.83 21.39
N LEU A 240 8.43 22.69 20.96
CA LEU A 240 7.28 22.07 21.60
C LEU A 240 7.68 21.40 22.92
N GLY A 241 8.79 20.66 22.90
CA GLY A 241 9.32 19.88 24.01
C GLY A 241 10.01 18.61 23.52
N THR A 242 10.40 17.73 24.44
CA THR A 242 11.11 16.47 24.14
C THR A 242 10.21 15.26 24.39
N PRO A 243 9.88 14.44 23.36
CA PRO A 243 9.14 13.21 23.56
C PRO A 243 9.84 12.28 24.56
N SER A 244 9.11 11.81 25.58
CA SER A 244 9.65 11.02 26.68
C SER A 244 9.65 9.53 26.35
N THR A 245 10.68 8.80 26.82
CA THR A 245 10.80 7.32 26.78
C THR A 245 10.63 6.71 25.39
N VAL A 246 11.23 7.32 24.36
CA VAL A 246 11.10 6.89 22.95
C VAL A 246 12.01 5.70 22.65
N VAL A 247 11.45 4.67 22.01
CA VAL A 247 12.19 3.49 21.50
C VAL A 247 12.46 3.62 20.00
N ARG A 248 11.44 4.07 19.25
CA ARG A 248 11.48 4.30 17.80
C ARG A 248 10.60 5.48 17.42
N TYR A 249 10.94 6.15 16.33
CA TYR A 249 10.06 7.13 15.70
C TYR A 249 9.88 6.90 14.20
N LEU A 250 8.74 7.39 13.70
CA LEU A 250 8.43 7.57 12.28
C LEU A 250 8.01 9.02 12.08
N SER A 251 8.54 9.67 11.05
CA SER A 251 8.06 10.97 10.57
C SER A 251 7.75 10.90 9.09
N LEU A 252 6.62 11.46 8.67
CA LEU A 252 6.35 11.74 7.27
C LEU A 252 6.83 13.15 6.97
N VAL A 253 7.94 13.21 6.23
CA VAL A 253 8.64 14.45 5.90
C VAL A 253 8.39 14.87 4.48
N ARG A 254 8.49 16.17 4.23
CA ARG A 254 8.49 16.78 2.91
C ARG A 254 9.86 16.54 2.29
N VAL A 255 10.03 15.41 1.60
CA VAL A 255 11.29 15.07 0.90
C VAL A 255 11.67 16.22 -0.05
N TRP A 256 10.64 16.81 -0.66
CA TRP A 256 10.66 18.09 -1.36
C TRP A 256 9.19 18.56 -1.50
N SER A 257 8.91 19.71 -2.12
CA SER A 257 7.57 20.37 -2.08
C SER A 257 6.31 19.54 -2.45
N PRO A 258 6.28 18.68 -3.49
CA PRO A 258 5.20 17.81 -3.90
C PRO A 258 5.11 16.50 -3.12
N TRP A 259 6.20 16.03 -2.50
CA TRP A 259 6.30 14.63 -2.08
C TRP A 259 6.57 14.47 -0.59
N LEU A 260 5.77 13.61 0.03
CA LEU A 260 6.05 13.06 1.35
C LEU A 260 6.94 11.83 1.25
N GLY A 261 7.69 11.56 2.31
CA GLY A 261 8.40 10.31 2.48
C GLY A 261 8.70 10.00 3.95
N PRO A 262 8.89 8.71 4.30
CA PRO A 262 9.18 8.31 5.66
C PRO A 262 10.61 8.62 6.08
N ARG A 263 10.78 9.02 7.35
CA ARG A 263 12.04 9.02 8.09
C ARG A 263 11.85 8.24 9.38
N HIS A 264 12.81 7.41 9.70
CA HIS A 264 12.80 6.58 10.90
C HIS A 264 14.01 6.88 11.76
N GLY A 265 13.91 6.51 13.03
CA GLY A 265 15.05 6.51 13.93
C GLY A 265 14.68 5.89 15.28
N LYS A 266 15.63 5.97 16.22
CA LYS A 266 15.53 5.32 17.53
C LYS A 266 15.16 6.32 18.63
N ASP A 267 16.03 6.47 19.62
CA ASP A 267 15.90 7.38 20.75
C ASP A 267 16.33 8.83 20.42
N THR A 268 17.13 9.00 19.36
CA THR A 268 17.68 10.30 18.96
C THR A 268 16.84 10.92 17.84
N PHE A 269 15.91 11.82 18.17
CA PHE A 269 15.04 12.46 17.19
C PHE A 269 15.79 13.51 16.37
N ARG A 270 15.95 13.22 15.08
CA ARG A 270 16.61 14.09 14.10
C ARG A 270 15.89 14.04 12.77
N LEU A 271 15.63 15.22 12.22
CA LEU A 271 15.06 15.39 10.91
C LEU A 271 15.96 16.29 10.07
N THR A 272 16.13 15.91 8.81
CA THR A 272 16.80 16.73 7.79
C THR A 272 15.80 17.59 7.01
N GLU A 273 14.53 17.19 6.99
CA GLU A 273 13.44 17.87 6.29
C GLU A 273 12.26 18.16 7.22
N ASP A 274 11.41 19.10 6.82
CA ASP A 274 10.20 19.46 7.55
C ASP A 274 9.21 18.29 7.57
N ALA A 275 8.71 17.92 8.75
CA ALA A 275 7.71 16.87 8.94
C ALA A 275 6.29 17.42 9.07
N ILE A 276 5.31 16.70 8.51
CA ILE A 276 3.89 17.00 8.71
C ILE A 276 3.27 16.12 9.80
N LEU A 277 3.79 14.92 9.98
CA LEU A 277 3.32 13.92 10.94
C LEU A 277 4.54 13.29 11.59
N CYS A 278 4.54 13.23 12.92
CA CYS A 278 5.55 12.52 13.70
C CYS A 278 4.86 11.52 14.61
N SER A 279 5.44 10.34 14.77
CA SER A 279 4.96 9.31 15.66
C SER A 279 6.12 8.73 16.46
N PHE A 280 5.94 8.63 17.77
CA PHE A 280 6.92 8.13 18.72
C PHE A 280 6.35 6.90 19.42
N LEU A 281 7.00 5.76 19.23
CA LEU A 281 6.74 4.55 20.01
C LEU A 281 7.49 4.64 21.33
N ARG A 282 6.76 4.55 22.43
CA ARG A 282 7.32 4.60 23.78
C ARG A 282 7.61 3.21 24.34
N GLU A 283 8.46 3.17 25.37
CA GLU A 283 8.79 1.94 26.12
C GLU A 283 7.57 1.28 26.77
N ASP A 284 6.51 2.05 27.04
CA ASP A 284 5.24 1.57 27.62
C ASP A 284 4.22 1.07 26.57
N GLY A 285 4.60 1.03 25.28
CA GLY A 285 3.75 0.58 24.18
C GLY A 285 2.82 1.64 23.62
N VAL A 286 2.81 2.86 24.19
CA VAL A 286 1.98 3.96 23.70
C VAL A 286 2.61 4.60 22.47
N ASN A 287 1.78 4.84 21.46
CA ASN A 287 2.12 5.60 20.27
C ASN A 287 1.67 7.05 20.48
N LEU A 288 2.62 7.98 20.51
CA LEU A 288 2.37 9.42 20.54
C LEU A 288 2.44 9.96 19.12
N VAL A 289 1.33 10.42 18.56
CA VAL A 289 1.22 10.95 17.19
C VAL A 289 0.98 12.46 17.23
N LEU A 290 1.75 13.20 16.45
CA LEU A 290 1.65 14.65 16.26
C LEU A 290 1.34 14.94 14.80
N LEU A 291 0.38 15.82 14.54
CA LEU A 291 -0.01 16.29 13.20
C LEU A 291 0.04 17.82 13.16
N ALA A 292 0.82 18.36 12.22
CA ALA A 292 0.92 19.80 11.99
C ALA A 292 -0.15 20.23 10.98
N VAL A 293 -1.18 20.93 11.45
CA VAL A 293 -2.29 21.37 10.60
C VAL A 293 -1.88 22.64 9.86
N SER A 294 -1.99 22.60 8.52
CA SER A 294 -1.53 23.69 7.63
C SER A 294 -2.67 24.26 6.79
N GLY A 295 -2.47 25.46 6.24
CA GLY A 295 -3.42 26.14 5.35
C GLY A 295 -4.57 26.84 6.07
N VAL A 296 -4.82 26.52 7.35
CA VAL A 296 -5.79 27.24 8.18
C VAL A 296 -5.26 28.64 8.47
N ASN A 297 -6.07 29.66 8.18
CA ASN A 297 -5.68 31.08 8.28
C ASN A 297 -4.41 31.44 7.50
N ASP A 298 -4.12 30.76 6.39
CA ASP A 298 -2.92 30.95 5.57
C ASP A 298 -1.60 30.71 6.32
N VAL A 299 -1.63 29.82 7.32
CA VAL A 299 -0.44 29.42 8.09
C VAL A 299 0.02 28.02 7.67
N LEU A 300 1.27 27.92 7.21
CA LEU A 300 1.97 26.65 7.02
C LEU A 300 2.62 26.23 8.34
N THR A 301 2.24 25.09 8.89
CA THR A 301 2.80 24.54 10.13
C THR A 301 3.50 23.22 9.84
N VAL A 302 4.75 23.08 10.29
CA VAL A 302 5.55 21.85 10.15
C VAL A 302 6.37 21.58 11.41
N PHE A 303 6.88 20.36 11.56
CA PHE A 303 7.81 19.97 12.61
C PHE A 303 9.24 19.89 12.10
N GLN A 304 10.17 20.32 12.94
CA GLN A 304 11.62 20.20 12.80
C GLN A 304 12.18 19.53 14.07
N SER A 305 13.45 19.15 14.06
CA SER A 305 14.14 18.65 15.27
C SER A 305 15.11 19.70 15.82
N GLY A 306 15.10 19.90 17.15
CA GLY A 306 16.10 20.72 17.86
C GLY A 306 17.38 19.95 18.17
N GLU A 307 18.35 20.56 18.85
CA GLU A 307 19.63 19.91 19.19
C GLU A 307 19.52 18.90 20.33
N ASN A 308 18.44 18.89 21.12
CA ASN A 308 18.31 18.00 22.28
C ASN A 308 17.13 17.02 22.15
N ASN A 309 16.95 16.42 20.96
CA ASN A 309 15.81 15.55 20.61
C ASN A 309 14.44 16.23 20.71
N GLU A 310 14.43 17.55 20.73
CA GLU A 310 13.22 18.35 20.83
C GLU A 310 12.44 18.32 19.52
N VAL A 311 11.12 18.28 19.61
CA VAL A 311 10.23 18.63 18.50
C VAL A 311 10.13 20.15 18.46
N VAL A 312 10.40 20.75 17.30
CA VAL A 312 10.28 22.19 17.07
C VAL A 312 9.15 22.42 16.09
N ILE A 313 8.20 23.28 16.46
CA ILE A 313 7.14 23.75 15.56
C ILE A 313 7.72 24.91 14.76
N SER A 314 7.66 24.83 13.44
CA SER A 314 7.95 25.94 12.53
C SER A 314 6.65 26.34 11.84
N ALA A 315 6.17 27.55 12.13
CA ALA A 315 4.99 28.13 11.53
C ALA A 315 5.39 29.30 10.62
N LYS A 316 4.85 29.34 9.41
CA LYS A 316 5.01 30.42 8.44
C LYS A 316 3.64 31.02 8.14
N SER A 317 3.45 32.30 8.41
CA SER A 317 2.22 33.03 8.13
C SER A 317 2.34 33.83 6.83
N ASP A 318 1.39 33.60 5.92
CA ASP A 318 1.17 34.43 4.74
C ASP A 318 -0.04 35.38 4.91
N ASN A 319 -0.61 35.43 6.12
CA ASN A 319 -1.78 36.25 6.44
C ASN A 319 -1.40 37.73 6.68
N SER A 320 -2.27 38.64 6.26
CA SER A 320 -2.15 40.08 6.50
C SER A 320 -2.46 40.47 7.96
N GLU A 321 -3.13 39.59 8.71
CA GLU A 321 -3.43 39.75 10.12
C GLU A 321 -2.73 38.69 10.99
N ALA A 322 -2.49 39.04 12.25
CA ALA A 322 -1.93 38.09 13.22
C ALA A 322 -2.89 36.90 13.37
N SER A 323 -2.33 35.70 13.37
CA SER A 323 -3.08 34.44 13.26
C SER A 323 -2.56 33.42 14.26
N LYS A 324 -3.15 32.23 14.26
CA LYS A 324 -2.69 31.10 15.07
C LYS A 324 -2.25 29.94 14.19
N PHE A 325 -1.18 29.27 14.59
CA PHE A 325 -0.86 27.94 14.08
C PHE A 325 -1.57 26.86 14.90
N HIS A 326 -1.76 25.68 14.30
CA HIS A 326 -2.49 24.57 14.92
C HIS A 326 -1.69 23.26 14.84
N VAL A 327 -1.60 22.57 15.98
CA VAL A 327 -0.98 21.24 16.10
C VAL A 327 -1.95 20.32 16.85
N LEU A 328 -2.09 19.09 16.38
CA LEU A 328 -2.89 18.07 17.04
C LEU A 328 -1.98 16.97 17.58
N VAL A 329 -2.24 16.51 18.79
CA VAL A 329 -1.46 15.47 19.45
C VAL A 329 -2.40 14.40 19.98
N SER A 330 -2.10 13.13 19.72
CA SER A 330 -2.85 12.00 20.29
C SER A 330 -1.92 10.93 20.84
N ALA A 331 -2.39 10.24 21.89
CA ALA A 331 -1.73 9.06 22.43
C ALA A 331 -2.69 7.88 22.47
N ALA A 332 -2.25 6.72 21.96
CA ALA A 332 -3.01 5.46 21.98
C ALA A 332 -2.09 4.22 21.99
N GLU A 333 -2.57 3.08 22.48
CA GLU A 333 -1.84 1.78 22.43
C GLU A 333 -1.74 1.23 20.99
N ASN A 334 -2.62 1.69 20.09
CA ASN A 334 -2.61 1.35 18.68
C ASN A 334 -2.34 2.61 17.84
N PHE A 335 -1.34 2.53 16.96
CA PHE A 335 -0.95 3.63 16.07
C PHE A 335 -2.10 4.13 15.19
N GLU A 336 -2.89 3.24 14.59
CA GLU A 336 -4.01 3.63 13.72
C GLU A 336 -5.07 4.38 14.50
N VAL A 337 -5.31 4.02 15.76
CA VAL A 337 -6.26 4.74 16.63
C VAL A 337 -5.75 6.15 16.91
N ALA A 338 -4.46 6.32 17.21
CA ALA A 338 -3.86 7.65 17.43
C ALA A 338 -3.88 8.53 16.18
N VAL A 339 -3.55 7.97 15.00
CA VAL A 339 -3.65 8.70 13.72
C VAL A 339 -5.10 9.07 13.40
N SER A 340 -6.05 8.14 13.60
CA SER A 340 -7.47 8.41 13.38
C SER A 340 -7.96 9.58 14.24
N ALA A 341 -7.53 9.65 15.51
CA ALA A 341 -7.88 10.74 16.42
C ALA A 341 -7.45 12.11 15.89
N VAL A 342 -6.17 12.26 15.48
CA VAL A 342 -5.67 13.55 14.97
C VAL A 342 -6.26 13.90 13.60
N VAL A 343 -6.51 12.93 12.73
CA VAL A 343 -7.14 13.18 11.41
C VAL A 343 -8.59 13.62 11.58
N TYR A 344 -9.37 12.93 12.40
CA TYR A 344 -10.79 13.27 12.59
C TYR A 344 -10.95 14.66 13.19
N GLU A 345 -10.07 15.04 14.11
CA GLU A 345 -10.05 16.41 14.63
C GLU A 345 -9.54 17.41 13.58
N ALA A 346 -8.52 17.07 12.79
CA ALA A 346 -8.04 17.94 11.71
C ALA A 346 -9.16 18.27 10.72
N ARG A 347 -10.03 17.31 10.38
CA ARG A 347 -11.20 17.54 9.53
C ARG A 347 -12.16 18.59 10.09
N LYS A 348 -12.28 18.70 11.42
CA LYS A 348 -13.10 19.74 12.06
C LYS A 348 -12.42 21.10 12.00
N VAL A 349 -11.09 21.14 12.18
CA VAL A 349 -10.29 22.37 12.14
C VAL A 349 -10.25 22.97 10.73
N VAL A 350 -10.16 22.14 9.68
CA VAL A 350 -10.07 22.61 8.28
C VAL A 350 -11.42 22.79 7.60
N ARG A 351 -12.52 22.33 8.20
CA ARG A 351 -13.85 22.70 7.70
C ARG A 351 -13.93 24.23 7.74
N PRO A 352 -14.42 24.88 6.67
CA PRO A 352 -14.54 26.33 6.67
C PRO A 352 -15.27 26.73 7.95
N PHE A 353 -14.62 27.56 8.76
CA PHE A 353 -15.31 28.29 9.81
C PHE A 353 -16.53 28.92 9.15
N SER A 354 -17.70 28.40 9.50
CA SER A 354 -18.98 28.96 9.12
C SER A 354 -18.96 30.41 9.57
N ASN A 355 -18.72 31.33 8.64
CA ASN A 355 -19.04 32.73 8.87
C ASN A 355 -20.55 32.79 9.15
N THR A 356 -20.85 32.96 10.44
CA THR A 356 -22.02 33.63 11.01
C THR A 356 -23.06 34.13 10.00
N SER A 357 -24.22 33.46 10.00
CA SER A 357 -25.59 34.02 9.91
C SER A 357 -26.55 33.17 9.06
N ASP A 358 -26.71 31.88 9.36
CA ASP A 358 -27.96 31.19 9.07
C ASP A 358 -28.17 30.00 10.03
N PRO A 359 -29.04 30.10 11.04
CA PRO A 359 -29.28 29.01 12.01
C PRO A 359 -30.00 27.80 11.41
N ASP A 360 -30.50 27.90 10.17
CA ASP A 360 -31.43 26.91 9.60
C ASP A 360 -30.76 25.79 8.78
N LEU A 361 -29.42 25.70 8.75
CA LEU A 361 -28.69 24.66 8.00
C LEU A 361 -28.01 23.60 8.88
N GLU A 362 -27.99 23.75 10.21
CA GLU A 362 -27.34 22.81 11.14
C GLU A 362 -28.02 21.42 11.18
N ASP A 363 -29.24 21.27 10.68
CA ASP A 363 -29.99 20.00 10.67
C ASP A 363 -29.79 19.13 9.41
N SER A 364 -28.89 19.50 8.49
CA SER A 364 -28.78 18.82 7.17
C SER A 364 -27.48 18.06 6.89
N VAL A 365 -26.57 17.94 7.86
CA VAL A 365 -25.36 17.10 7.70
C VAL A 365 -25.64 15.71 8.28
N PRO A 366 -25.68 14.63 7.47
CA PRO A 366 -25.85 13.30 8.03
C PRO A 366 -24.62 12.94 8.86
N LEU A 367 -24.83 12.67 10.15
CA LEU A 367 -23.93 11.90 10.99
C LEU A 367 -24.05 10.43 10.57
N SER A 368 -22.92 9.78 10.25
CA SER A 368 -22.79 8.35 9.87
C SER A 368 -22.95 8.08 8.36
N PRO A 369 -22.53 6.90 7.82
CA PRO A 369 -22.59 6.65 6.39
C PRO A 369 -24.04 6.80 5.92
N PRO A 370 -24.30 7.24 4.68
CA PRO A 370 -25.67 7.43 4.21
C PRO A 370 -26.44 6.13 4.44
N GLY A 371 -27.52 6.22 5.21
CA GLY A 371 -28.51 5.14 5.28
C GLY A 371 -29.06 4.89 3.87
N ASP A 372 -29.57 3.67 3.65
CA ASP A 372 -30.04 3.11 2.38
C ASP A 372 -31.14 3.90 1.62
N ASP A 373 -31.42 5.16 1.97
CA ASP A 373 -32.59 5.92 1.53
C ASP A 373 -32.28 7.20 0.72
N MET A 374 -31.04 7.43 0.25
CA MET A 374 -30.80 8.42 -0.83
C MET A 374 -30.91 7.77 -2.21
N ILE A 375 -32.13 7.79 -2.76
CA ILE A 375 -32.42 7.43 -4.15
C ILE A 375 -31.92 8.57 -5.06
N LEU A 376 -30.74 8.39 -5.65
CA LEU A 376 -30.41 9.03 -6.93
C LEU A 376 -31.42 8.49 -7.95
N VAL A 377 -32.23 9.38 -8.54
CA VAL A 377 -33.14 9.00 -9.63
C VAL A 377 -32.30 8.80 -10.89
N GLU A 378 -31.61 7.67 -10.94
CA GLU A 378 -31.34 6.99 -12.20
C GLU A 378 -32.53 6.07 -12.47
N HIS A 379 -33.03 6.08 -13.70
CA HIS A 379 -34.07 5.15 -14.11
C HIS A 379 -33.51 3.72 -13.98
N ASP A 380 -34.00 3.03 -12.95
CA ASP A 380 -33.90 1.59 -12.62
C ASP A 380 -32.83 1.19 -11.57
N PRO A 381 -33.19 1.05 -10.27
CA PRO A 381 -32.27 0.60 -9.24
C PRO A 381 -32.23 -0.94 -9.22
N SER A 382 -31.13 -1.49 -9.73
CA SER A 382 -30.63 -2.79 -9.28
C SER A 382 -29.21 -2.58 -8.77
N ALA A 383 -28.84 -3.26 -7.68
CA ALA A 383 -27.47 -3.26 -7.17
C ALA A 383 -26.55 -3.84 -8.26
N GLN A 384 -25.96 -2.97 -9.06
CA GLN A 384 -25.03 -3.30 -10.14
C GLN A 384 -23.65 -2.79 -9.74
N TRP A 385 -22.64 -3.66 -9.75
CA TRP A 385 -21.27 -3.17 -9.76
C TRP A 385 -21.00 -2.40 -11.06
N MET A 386 -20.71 -1.10 -10.97
CA MET A 386 -20.19 -0.31 -12.09
C MET A 386 -18.67 -0.22 -11.93
N SER A 387 -17.93 -0.63 -12.97
CA SER A 387 -16.49 -0.39 -13.03
C SER A 387 -16.22 1.10 -12.93
N GLU A 388 -15.55 1.52 -11.87
CA GLU A 388 -15.10 2.90 -11.74
C GLU A 388 -13.89 3.12 -12.67
N TRP A 389 -13.66 4.35 -13.13
CA TRP A 389 -12.53 4.68 -14.01
C TRP A 389 -11.20 4.09 -13.52
N PHE A 390 -10.94 4.13 -12.22
CA PHE A 390 -9.69 3.62 -11.63
C PHE A 390 -9.64 2.09 -11.45
N ASP A 391 -10.72 1.35 -11.76
CA ASP A 391 -10.71 -0.12 -11.83
C ASP A 391 -10.32 -0.63 -13.24
N GLY A 392 -10.23 0.25 -14.24
CA GLY A 392 -9.76 -0.09 -15.58
C GLY A 392 -8.23 -0.21 -15.66
N LEU A 393 -7.73 -1.21 -16.39
CA LEU A 393 -6.31 -1.22 -16.76
C LEU A 393 -6.01 0.02 -17.62
N THR A 394 -5.00 0.79 -17.22
CA THR A 394 -4.68 2.07 -17.86
C THR A 394 -3.31 2.01 -18.52
N TYR A 395 -3.20 2.54 -19.74
CA TYR A 395 -1.91 2.79 -20.38
C TYR A 395 -1.54 4.27 -20.28
N CYS A 396 -0.35 4.55 -19.77
CA CYS A 396 0.24 5.89 -19.75
C CYS A 396 1.38 5.98 -20.76
N THR A 397 1.38 7.05 -21.55
CA THR A 397 2.34 7.23 -22.65
C THR A 397 3.74 7.70 -22.21
N TRP A 398 3.93 8.13 -20.96
CA TRP A 398 5.16 8.78 -20.48
C TRP A 398 6.46 7.98 -20.72
N ASN A 399 6.70 6.89 -20.00
CA ASN A 399 7.98 6.14 -20.14
C ASN A 399 8.04 5.35 -21.46
N GLY A 400 6.90 4.91 -21.98
CA GLY A 400 6.83 4.11 -23.20
C GLY A 400 7.06 4.91 -24.49
N LEU A 401 6.59 6.16 -24.56
CA LEU A 401 6.68 7.00 -25.76
C LEU A 401 7.50 8.29 -25.54
N GLY A 402 7.58 8.80 -24.32
CA GLY A 402 8.24 10.07 -24.01
C GLY A 402 7.51 11.30 -24.56
N GLN A 403 8.16 12.46 -24.48
CA GLN A 403 7.56 13.77 -24.78
C GLN A 403 7.31 14.08 -26.27
N ASP A 404 7.97 13.40 -27.22
CA ASP A 404 7.75 13.61 -28.66
C ASP A 404 6.48 12.87 -29.13
N LEU A 405 5.34 13.21 -28.54
CA LEU A 405 4.06 12.56 -28.78
C LEU A 405 3.45 12.98 -30.12
N THR A 406 2.92 12.00 -30.85
CA THR A 406 2.19 12.22 -32.09
C THR A 406 0.99 11.29 -32.17
N GLU A 407 -0.02 11.65 -32.97
CA GLU A 407 -1.16 10.78 -33.27
C GLU A 407 -0.70 9.39 -33.75
N GLU A 408 0.31 9.34 -34.62
CA GLU A 408 0.85 8.09 -35.16
C GLU A 408 1.48 7.21 -34.08
N ARG A 409 2.29 7.79 -33.18
CA ARG A 409 2.95 7.03 -32.10
C ARG A 409 1.94 6.46 -31.10
N ILE A 410 0.90 7.24 -30.79
CA ILE A 410 -0.18 6.78 -29.90
C ILE A 410 -0.95 5.62 -30.55
N LEU A 411 -1.38 5.77 -31.81
CA LEU A 411 -2.10 4.70 -32.52
C LEU A 411 -1.24 3.44 -32.66
N HIS A 412 0.04 3.59 -33.00
CA HIS A 412 0.96 2.46 -33.09
C HIS A 412 1.13 1.73 -31.74
N ALA A 413 1.20 2.46 -30.62
CA ALA A 413 1.25 1.86 -29.29
C ALA A 413 -0.02 1.06 -28.97
N LEU A 414 -1.19 1.62 -29.27
CA LEU A 414 -2.47 0.95 -29.07
C LEU A 414 -2.66 -0.27 -30.00
N ASP A 415 -2.20 -0.17 -31.25
CA ASP A 415 -2.16 -1.30 -32.20
C ASP A 415 -1.25 -2.41 -31.68
N SER A 416 -0.11 -2.06 -31.10
CA SER A 416 0.79 -3.03 -30.45
C SER A 416 0.12 -3.72 -29.26
N LEU A 417 -0.54 -2.98 -28.37
CA LEU A 417 -1.28 -3.57 -27.24
C LEU A 417 -2.34 -4.55 -27.75
N LYS A 418 -3.16 -4.11 -28.72
CA LYS A 418 -4.21 -4.91 -29.35
C LYS A 418 -3.66 -6.17 -30.03
N ALA A 419 -2.55 -6.06 -30.77
CA ALA A 419 -1.90 -7.19 -31.44
C ALA A 419 -1.39 -8.25 -30.46
N ASN A 420 -1.07 -7.84 -29.22
CA ASN A 420 -0.67 -8.73 -28.13
C ASN A 420 -1.84 -9.17 -27.22
N GLY A 421 -3.09 -8.83 -27.58
CA GLY A 421 -4.28 -9.19 -26.81
C GLY A 421 -4.47 -8.39 -25.52
N ILE A 422 -3.77 -7.27 -25.36
CA ILE A 422 -3.86 -6.41 -24.19
C ILE A 422 -4.98 -5.38 -24.42
N ASN A 423 -6.08 -5.55 -23.69
CA ASN A 423 -7.22 -4.65 -23.76
C ASN A 423 -7.16 -3.67 -22.58
N ILE A 424 -6.78 -2.42 -22.86
CA ILE A 424 -6.83 -1.36 -21.85
C ILE A 424 -8.22 -0.72 -21.86
N THR A 425 -8.65 -0.20 -20.72
CA THR A 425 -9.91 0.56 -20.58
C THR A 425 -9.63 2.06 -20.67
N ASN A 426 -8.48 2.48 -20.16
CA ASN A 426 -8.11 3.89 -20.04
C ASN A 426 -6.80 4.20 -20.76
N LEU A 427 -6.73 5.37 -21.38
CA LEU A 427 -5.50 5.93 -21.95
C LEU A 427 -5.18 7.27 -21.29
N ILE A 428 -3.93 7.44 -20.84
CA ILE A 428 -3.38 8.74 -20.43
C ILE A 428 -2.39 9.20 -21.52
N ILE A 429 -2.78 10.24 -22.24
CA ILE A 429 -1.89 11.02 -23.12
C ILE A 429 -1.12 11.98 -22.19
N ASP A 430 0.10 11.60 -21.83
CA ASP A 430 0.92 12.31 -20.87
C ASP A 430 1.59 13.54 -21.52
N ASP A 431 2.53 14.18 -20.83
CA ASP A 431 3.22 15.39 -21.29
C ASP A 431 3.81 15.23 -22.71
N GLY A 432 3.60 16.24 -23.55
CA GLY A 432 4.08 16.32 -24.92
C GLY A 432 3.03 16.69 -25.98
N TRP A 433 1.74 16.74 -25.63
CA TRP A 433 0.66 17.03 -26.59
C TRP A 433 0.32 18.52 -26.73
N GLN A 434 0.72 19.35 -25.77
CA GLN A 434 0.37 20.77 -25.71
C GLN A 434 1.12 21.60 -26.76
N ALA A 435 0.46 22.67 -27.24
CA ALA A 435 1.11 23.70 -28.03
C ALA A 435 1.81 24.74 -27.13
N ASN A 436 3.13 24.65 -27.06
CA ASN A 436 3.96 25.52 -26.23
C ASN A 436 4.80 26.50 -27.07
N ASP A 437 5.33 27.55 -26.45
CA ASP A 437 6.42 28.36 -27.04
C ASP A 437 7.80 27.76 -26.72
N ASN A 438 8.86 28.39 -27.23
CA ASN A 438 10.26 28.00 -26.98
C ASN A 438 10.54 26.49 -27.23
N GLU A 439 9.92 25.91 -28.27
CA GLU A 439 10.11 24.51 -28.65
C GLU A 439 11.61 24.20 -28.83
N GLY A 440 12.09 23.15 -28.15
CA GLY A 440 13.50 22.75 -28.16
C GLY A 440 14.32 23.29 -26.99
N GLU A 441 13.77 24.19 -26.17
CA GLU A 441 14.35 24.55 -24.87
C GLU A 441 13.88 23.60 -23.75
N SER A 442 14.47 23.75 -22.56
CA SER A 442 14.03 23.06 -21.34
C SER A 442 12.52 23.27 -21.10
N GLN A 443 11.80 22.22 -20.69
CA GLN A 443 10.35 22.26 -20.46
C GLN A 443 9.94 23.41 -19.52
N PHE A 444 10.76 23.72 -18.52
CA PHE A 444 10.56 24.81 -17.56
C PHE A 444 10.58 26.21 -18.19
N LYS A 445 11.06 26.35 -19.43
CA LYS A 445 11.03 27.62 -20.17
C LYS A 445 9.90 27.71 -21.20
N GLN A 446 9.14 26.64 -21.36
CA GLN A 446 8.06 26.56 -22.32
C GLN A 446 6.75 26.99 -21.64
N GLY A 447 6.07 27.97 -22.22
CA GLY A 447 4.77 28.45 -21.81
C GLY A 447 3.66 27.91 -22.70
N TRP A 448 2.50 27.61 -22.11
CA TRP A 448 1.37 27.07 -22.85
C TRP A 448 0.66 28.16 -23.67
N LYS A 449 0.42 27.93 -24.97
CA LYS A 449 -0.08 28.96 -25.89
C LYS A 449 -1.59 28.95 -26.07
N HIS A 450 -2.19 27.78 -26.27
CA HIS A 450 -3.61 27.62 -26.60
C HIS A 450 -4.08 26.20 -26.24
N PHE A 451 -5.40 26.02 -26.11
CA PHE A 451 -5.96 24.74 -25.65
C PHE A 451 -5.80 23.58 -26.64
N GLU A 452 -5.71 23.85 -27.95
CA GLU A 452 -5.53 22.81 -28.98
C GLU A 452 -4.11 22.21 -28.96
N ALA A 453 -4.01 20.95 -29.38
CA ALA A 453 -2.74 20.22 -29.44
C ALA A 453 -1.78 20.81 -30.49
N HIS A 454 -0.48 20.63 -30.31
CA HIS A 454 0.52 21.14 -31.26
C HIS A 454 0.35 20.48 -32.64
N SER A 455 0.34 21.29 -33.70
CA SER A 455 0.04 20.83 -35.07
C SER A 455 1.12 19.92 -35.68
N LYS A 456 2.34 19.91 -35.11
CA LYS A 456 3.43 19.03 -35.54
C LYS A 456 3.13 17.56 -35.21
N GLY A 457 2.60 17.26 -34.02
CA GLY A 457 2.25 15.90 -33.59
C GLY A 457 0.78 15.54 -33.86
N PHE A 458 -0.09 16.56 -33.89
CA PHE A 458 -1.53 16.43 -34.05
C PHE A 458 -2.04 17.32 -35.19
N PRO A 459 -1.63 17.06 -36.46
CA PRO A 459 -1.89 17.95 -37.60
C PRO A 459 -3.37 18.16 -37.94
N LYS A 460 -4.26 17.29 -37.43
CA LYS A 460 -5.72 17.39 -37.59
C LYS A 460 -6.46 17.75 -36.29
N GLY A 461 -5.72 18.13 -35.26
CA GLY A 461 -6.23 18.48 -33.93
C GLY A 461 -6.60 17.26 -33.08
N LEU A 462 -6.72 17.50 -31.77
CA LEU A 462 -6.95 16.47 -30.76
C LEU A 462 -8.28 15.74 -30.97
N LYS A 463 -9.32 16.43 -31.46
CA LYS A 463 -10.62 15.82 -31.80
C LYS A 463 -10.50 14.73 -32.86
N HIS A 464 -9.65 14.93 -33.86
CA HIS A 464 -9.42 13.90 -34.88
C HIS A 464 -8.74 12.68 -34.26
N THR A 465 -7.70 12.90 -33.47
CA THR A 465 -6.92 11.85 -32.80
C THR A 465 -7.79 11.02 -31.85
N VAL A 466 -8.56 11.66 -30.97
CA VAL A 466 -9.52 11.00 -30.07
C VAL A 466 -10.54 10.18 -30.87
N GLY A 467 -11.09 10.76 -31.94
CA GLY A 467 -12.00 10.04 -32.84
C GLY A 467 -11.35 8.85 -33.53
N ALA A 468 -10.07 8.94 -33.90
CA ALA A 468 -9.31 7.84 -34.49
C ALA A 468 -9.09 6.70 -33.48
N ILE A 469 -8.69 7.05 -32.25
CA ILE A 469 -8.51 6.10 -31.14
C ILE A 469 -9.81 5.33 -30.89
N ARG A 470 -10.93 6.04 -30.68
CA ARG A 470 -12.23 5.38 -30.40
C ARG A 470 -12.73 4.48 -31.53
N ARG A 471 -12.41 4.80 -32.80
CA ARG A 471 -12.76 3.96 -33.94
C ARG A 471 -11.88 2.71 -34.05
N ALA A 472 -10.57 2.84 -33.80
CA ALA A 472 -9.61 1.75 -33.95
C ALA A 472 -9.56 0.80 -32.72
N HIS A 473 -9.82 1.36 -31.54
CA HIS A 473 -9.72 0.72 -30.22
C HIS A 473 -10.98 1.02 -29.38
N PRO A 474 -12.13 0.41 -29.70
CA PRO A 474 -13.40 0.67 -29.02
C PRO A 474 -13.41 0.24 -27.54
N ASN A 475 -12.44 -0.56 -27.10
CA ASN A 475 -12.22 -0.93 -25.70
C ASN A 475 -11.67 0.23 -24.84
N VAL A 476 -11.11 1.28 -25.45
CA VAL A 476 -10.66 2.48 -24.74
C VAL A 476 -11.88 3.36 -24.46
N GLU A 477 -12.44 3.20 -23.26
CA GLU A 477 -13.64 3.92 -22.83
C GLU A 477 -13.33 5.37 -22.48
N HIS A 478 -12.19 5.59 -21.84
CA HIS A 478 -11.83 6.86 -21.26
C HIS A 478 -10.43 7.30 -21.70
N ILE A 479 -10.30 8.59 -22.01
CA ILE A 479 -9.06 9.18 -22.51
C ILE A 479 -8.77 10.43 -21.68
N ALA A 480 -7.65 10.39 -20.97
CA ALA A 480 -7.13 11.49 -20.18
C ALA A 480 -6.00 12.22 -20.91
N VAL A 481 -5.85 13.51 -20.62
CA VAL A 481 -4.67 14.29 -20.98
C VAL A 481 -3.96 14.81 -19.73
N TRP A 482 -2.63 14.91 -19.81
CA TRP A 482 -1.82 15.54 -18.76
C TRP A 482 -1.78 17.07 -18.94
N HIS A 483 -1.77 17.83 -17.84
CA HIS A 483 -1.40 19.25 -17.83
C HIS A 483 -0.87 19.67 -16.46
N ALA A 484 -0.06 20.73 -16.38
CA ALA A 484 0.34 21.33 -15.12
C ALA A 484 -0.73 22.32 -14.59
N LEU A 485 -0.74 22.58 -13.28
CA LEU A 485 -1.76 23.42 -12.64
C LEU A 485 -1.66 24.91 -13.03
N LEU A 486 -0.45 25.44 -13.25
CA LEU A 486 -0.22 26.85 -13.57
C LEU A 486 -0.04 27.12 -15.08
N GLY A 487 -0.31 26.12 -15.93
CA GLY A 487 -0.08 26.19 -17.39
C GLY A 487 0.70 24.98 -17.88
N TYR A 488 1.80 25.23 -18.59
CA TYR A 488 2.87 24.23 -18.77
C TYR A 488 3.94 24.42 -17.67
N TRP A 489 5.05 23.70 -17.72
CA TRP A 489 6.14 23.83 -16.74
C TRP A 489 6.71 25.25 -16.60
N GLY A 490 6.72 26.05 -17.68
CA GLY A 490 7.06 27.48 -17.67
C GLY A 490 5.87 28.44 -17.53
N GLY A 491 4.68 27.94 -17.21
CA GLY A 491 3.44 28.71 -17.09
C GLY A 491 2.72 28.91 -18.42
N ILE A 492 2.20 30.11 -18.63
CA ILE A 492 1.45 30.55 -19.82
C ILE A 492 2.36 31.33 -20.76
N SER A 493 2.26 31.08 -22.07
CA SER A 493 3.00 31.87 -23.05
C SER A 493 2.47 33.31 -23.09
N PRO A 494 3.32 34.35 -22.96
CA PRO A 494 2.89 35.75 -23.01
C PRO A 494 2.37 36.18 -24.38
N ASN A 495 2.68 35.42 -25.45
CA ASN A 495 2.26 35.69 -26.83
C ASN A 495 1.26 34.64 -27.35
N GLY A 496 0.62 33.89 -26.44
CA GLY A 496 -0.39 32.88 -26.78
C GLY A 496 -1.82 33.38 -26.65
N ASP A 497 -2.76 32.71 -27.32
CA ASP A 497 -4.22 32.93 -27.22
C ASP A 497 -4.70 32.97 -25.77
N ILE A 498 -4.16 32.11 -24.92
CA ILE A 498 -4.54 32.05 -23.50
C ILE A 498 -4.24 33.40 -22.81
N ALA A 499 -3.06 33.99 -23.03
CA ALA A 499 -2.70 35.27 -22.41
C ALA A 499 -3.50 36.46 -22.97
N GLU A 500 -4.00 36.36 -24.21
CA GLU A 500 -4.87 37.39 -24.81
C GLU A 500 -6.30 37.33 -24.27
N ARG A 501 -6.81 36.13 -23.98
CA ARG A 501 -8.21 35.89 -23.56
C ARG A 501 -8.45 36.01 -22.07
N PHE A 502 -7.43 35.72 -21.26
CA PHE A 502 -7.54 35.66 -19.81
C PHE A 502 -6.64 36.68 -19.13
N LYS A 503 -7.09 37.20 -17.99
CA LYS A 503 -6.25 38.05 -17.15
C LYS A 503 -5.08 37.21 -16.63
N THR A 504 -3.85 37.71 -16.77
CA THR A 504 -2.63 37.03 -16.31
C THR A 504 -1.88 37.87 -15.28
N LYS A 505 -1.02 37.21 -14.48
CA LYS A 505 -0.09 37.84 -13.54
C LYS A 505 1.26 37.14 -13.64
N GLN A 506 2.33 37.92 -13.70
CA GLN A 506 3.69 37.40 -13.55
C GLN A 506 3.96 37.15 -12.06
N VAL A 507 4.35 35.93 -11.72
CA VAL A 507 4.63 35.51 -10.35
C VAL A 507 6.07 35.02 -10.24
N LYS A 508 6.67 35.19 -9.06
CA LYS A 508 8.01 34.69 -8.77
C LYS A 508 7.96 33.29 -8.18
N ILE A 509 8.83 32.42 -8.67
CA ILE A 509 9.00 31.04 -8.22
C ILE A 509 10.37 30.92 -7.57
N LYS A 510 10.40 30.38 -6.35
CA LYS A 510 11.61 30.14 -5.59
C LYS A 510 11.74 28.68 -5.24
N ASP A 511 12.80 28.07 -5.77
CA ASP A 511 13.19 26.72 -5.39
C ASP A 511 13.70 26.72 -3.93
N PRO A 512 13.24 25.79 -3.07
CA PRO A 512 13.77 25.66 -1.71
C PRO A 512 15.27 25.34 -1.70
N ALA A 513 15.77 24.68 -2.74
CA ALA A 513 17.19 24.42 -2.95
C ALA A 513 17.78 25.44 -3.93
N ALA A 514 18.83 26.16 -3.50
CA ALA A 514 19.48 27.18 -4.32
C ALA A 514 20.03 26.68 -5.68
N ASN A 515 20.29 25.37 -5.80
CA ASN A 515 20.67 24.68 -7.04
C ASN A 515 19.68 23.55 -7.39
N GLY A 516 18.40 23.70 -7.01
CA GLY A 516 17.37 22.74 -7.36
C GLY A 516 17.02 22.80 -8.85
N PRO A 517 16.36 21.75 -9.38
CA PRO A 517 16.06 21.65 -10.80
C PRO A 517 15.18 22.79 -11.31
N ILE A 518 14.38 23.43 -10.45
CA ILE A 518 13.56 24.57 -10.85
C ILE A 518 14.41 25.84 -10.91
N ALA A 519 15.27 26.08 -9.91
CA ALA A 519 16.18 27.22 -9.90
C ALA A 519 17.17 27.20 -11.08
N GLU A 520 17.68 26.03 -11.47
CA GLU A 520 18.62 25.91 -12.60
C GLU A 520 17.95 26.19 -13.95
N ASN A 521 16.64 25.92 -14.07
CA ASN A 521 15.92 25.98 -15.34
C ASN A 521 15.02 27.22 -15.50
N LEU A 522 14.74 27.97 -14.43
CA LEU A 522 14.04 29.27 -14.43
C LEU A 522 15.00 30.42 -14.08
N PRO A 523 15.86 30.89 -15.02
CA PRO A 523 16.92 31.86 -14.71
C PRO A 523 16.44 33.23 -14.21
N ASP A 524 15.27 33.69 -14.66
CA ASP A 524 14.64 34.93 -14.18
C ASP A 524 13.75 34.71 -12.94
N GLY A 525 13.55 33.45 -12.54
CA GLY A 525 12.75 33.07 -11.38
C GLY A 525 11.27 33.45 -11.48
N THR A 526 10.73 33.66 -12.69
CA THR A 526 9.33 34.06 -12.88
C THR A 526 8.62 33.19 -13.91
N ILE A 527 7.31 33.01 -13.72
CA ILE A 527 6.40 32.45 -14.71
C ILE A 527 5.18 33.37 -14.88
N LEU A 528 4.52 33.30 -16.03
CA LEU A 528 3.23 33.94 -16.25
C LEU A 528 2.13 32.95 -15.90
N ALA A 529 1.23 33.31 -14.99
CA ALA A 529 0.11 32.47 -14.59
C ALA A 529 -1.23 33.19 -14.83
N ILE A 530 -2.33 32.43 -14.89
CA ILE A 530 -3.67 33.02 -14.95
C ILE A 530 -3.95 33.74 -13.62
N HIS A 531 -4.51 34.94 -13.69
CA HIS A 531 -4.87 35.69 -12.50
C HIS A 531 -6.03 34.99 -11.78
N PRO A 532 -6.01 34.88 -10.43
CA PRO A 532 -7.07 34.26 -9.63
C PRO A 532 -8.50 34.73 -9.94
N ASP A 533 -8.73 36.02 -10.23
CA ASP A 533 -10.04 36.52 -10.72
C ASP A 533 -10.61 35.76 -11.93
N ASP A 534 -9.76 35.17 -12.77
CA ASP A 534 -10.14 34.56 -14.04
C ASP A 534 -9.92 33.03 -14.07
N ILE A 535 -9.34 32.46 -13.01
CA ILE A 535 -8.93 31.05 -12.98
C ILE A 535 -10.11 30.08 -13.09
N LYS A 536 -11.26 30.45 -12.49
CA LYS A 536 -12.50 29.67 -12.60
C LYS A 536 -12.99 29.60 -14.04
N ARG A 537 -12.97 30.73 -14.76
CA ARG A 537 -13.36 30.78 -16.18
C ARG A 537 -12.38 30.01 -17.05
N PHE A 538 -11.08 30.16 -16.78
CA PHE A 538 -10.03 29.42 -17.48
C PHE A 538 -10.25 27.90 -17.40
N TYR A 539 -10.38 27.33 -16.20
CA TYR A 539 -10.59 25.89 -16.05
C TYR A 539 -11.93 25.42 -16.63
N ASP A 540 -12.99 26.21 -16.48
CA ASP A 540 -14.30 25.87 -17.06
C ASP A 540 -14.25 25.83 -18.60
N GLU A 541 -13.62 26.83 -19.23
CA GLU A 541 -13.46 26.89 -20.68
C GLU A 541 -12.47 25.83 -21.20
N PHE A 542 -11.37 25.57 -20.49
CA PHE A 542 -10.40 24.55 -20.87
C PHE A 542 -11.03 23.14 -20.83
N TYR A 543 -11.70 22.79 -19.73
CA TYR A 543 -12.31 21.46 -19.61
C TYR A 543 -13.56 21.32 -20.50
N SER A 544 -14.30 22.41 -20.75
CA SER A 544 -15.34 22.43 -21.78
C SER A 544 -14.76 22.16 -23.19
N TYR A 545 -13.60 22.72 -23.51
CA TYR A 545 -12.89 22.39 -24.75
C TYR A 545 -12.50 20.90 -24.80
N LEU A 546 -11.88 20.37 -23.73
CA LEU A 546 -11.48 18.96 -23.65
C LEU A 546 -12.67 18.01 -23.85
N THR A 547 -13.78 18.25 -23.17
CA THR A 547 -15.01 17.46 -23.35
C THR A 547 -15.56 17.57 -24.78
N SER A 548 -15.48 18.75 -25.41
CA SER A 548 -15.95 18.97 -26.79
C SER A 548 -15.14 18.20 -27.86
N VAL A 549 -13.89 17.83 -27.54
CA VAL A 549 -13.01 17.01 -28.39
C VAL A 549 -12.99 15.54 -27.98
N GLY A 550 -13.73 15.16 -26.93
CA GLY A 550 -13.95 13.78 -26.50
C GLY A 550 -12.98 13.24 -25.44
N ILE A 551 -12.19 14.13 -24.83
CA ILE A 551 -11.43 13.86 -23.61
C ILE A 551 -12.37 13.93 -22.41
N ASP A 552 -12.26 12.97 -21.49
CA ASP A 552 -13.19 12.83 -20.37
C ASP A 552 -12.51 12.61 -19.01
N SER A 553 -11.19 12.85 -18.95
CA SER A 553 -10.37 12.76 -17.75
C SER A 553 -9.12 13.64 -17.87
N VAL A 554 -8.48 13.97 -16.75
CA VAL A 554 -7.20 14.71 -16.73
C VAL A 554 -6.24 14.15 -15.68
N LYS A 555 -4.93 14.21 -15.96
CA LYS A 555 -3.86 14.10 -14.95
C LYS A 555 -3.30 15.51 -14.73
N THR A 556 -3.59 16.10 -13.58
CA THR A 556 -3.16 17.47 -13.27
C THR A 556 -1.96 17.46 -12.35
N ASP A 557 -0.84 17.92 -12.87
CA ASP A 557 0.49 17.79 -12.28
C ASP A 557 1.06 19.13 -11.81
N ALA A 558 2.25 19.08 -11.22
CA ALA A 558 2.99 20.24 -10.74
C ALA A 558 2.17 21.15 -9.80
N GLN A 559 1.20 20.59 -9.06
CA GLN A 559 0.34 21.39 -8.18
C GLN A 559 1.13 22.08 -7.06
N PHE A 560 2.25 21.49 -6.65
CA PHE A 560 3.20 22.04 -5.70
C PHE A 560 3.82 23.39 -6.12
N PHE A 561 3.72 23.82 -7.39
CA PHE A 561 4.19 25.15 -7.79
C PHE A 561 3.52 26.26 -6.97
N LEU A 562 2.31 26.03 -6.46
CA LEU A 562 1.63 26.94 -5.53
C LEU A 562 2.43 27.18 -4.23
N ASP A 563 3.18 26.18 -3.76
CA ASP A 563 4.02 26.31 -2.57
C ASP A 563 5.34 27.05 -2.85
N LEU A 564 5.76 27.08 -4.12
CA LEU A 564 7.01 27.69 -4.57
C LEU A 564 6.89 29.17 -4.92
N LEU A 565 5.67 29.72 -4.98
CA LEU A 565 5.46 31.15 -5.15
C LEU A 565 6.22 31.90 -4.06
N GLU A 566 7.02 32.92 -4.40
CA GLU A 566 7.90 33.61 -3.44
C GLU A 566 7.13 34.61 -2.57
N ASP A 567 6.18 35.33 -3.16
CA ASP A 567 5.45 36.41 -2.50
C ASP A 567 4.28 35.87 -1.65
N ALA A 568 4.11 36.41 -0.43
CA ALA A 568 3.08 35.93 0.51
C ALA A 568 1.65 36.18 0.01
N GLU A 569 1.43 37.35 -0.58
CA GLU A 569 0.15 37.72 -1.20
C GLU A 569 -0.22 36.74 -2.33
N ASP A 570 0.76 36.35 -3.16
CA ASP A 570 0.53 35.40 -4.24
C ASP A 570 0.22 34.01 -3.72
N ARG A 571 0.95 33.50 -2.71
CA ARG A 571 0.62 32.21 -2.10
C ARG A 571 -0.79 32.20 -1.52
N GLN A 572 -1.15 33.22 -0.74
CA GLN A 572 -2.48 33.35 -0.15
C GLN A 572 -3.57 33.34 -1.23
N LEU A 573 -3.40 34.15 -2.28
CA LEU A 573 -4.40 34.31 -3.33
C LEU A 573 -4.49 33.09 -4.26
N PHE A 574 -3.36 32.53 -4.68
CA PHE A 574 -3.33 31.45 -5.67
C PHE A 574 -3.69 30.08 -5.06
N MET A 575 -3.27 29.78 -3.83
CA MET A 575 -3.41 28.45 -3.23
C MET A 575 -4.86 27.97 -3.22
N THR A 576 -5.76 28.76 -2.64
CA THR A 576 -7.18 28.41 -2.51
C THR A 576 -7.90 28.55 -3.85
N SER A 577 -7.69 29.65 -4.57
CA SER A 577 -8.38 29.94 -5.83
C SER A 577 -8.11 28.91 -6.93
N TYR A 578 -6.87 28.46 -7.09
CA TYR A 578 -6.52 27.43 -8.08
C TYR A 578 -7.07 26.07 -7.69
N GLN A 579 -6.91 25.66 -6.43
CA GLN A 579 -7.39 24.36 -5.96
C GLN A 579 -8.93 24.25 -6.02
N ASP A 580 -9.64 25.32 -5.69
CA ASP A 580 -11.10 25.39 -5.79
C ASP A 580 -11.56 25.38 -7.24
N ALA A 581 -10.98 26.23 -8.09
CA ALA A 581 -11.33 26.29 -9.51
C ALA A 581 -11.07 24.96 -10.22
N TRP A 582 -9.91 24.34 -9.96
CA TRP A 582 -9.58 23.02 -10.49
C TRP A 582 -10.55 21.95 -9.99
N SER A 583 -10.79 21.87 -8.67
CA SER A 583 -11.70 20.86 -8.08
C SER A 583 -13.12 20.99 -8.64
N ILE A 584 -13.66 22.21 -8.72
CA ILE A 584 -15.01 22.48 -9.23
C ILE A 584 -15.11 22.13 -10.71
N ALA A 585 -14.14 22.54 -11.52
CA ALA A 585 -14.15 22.26 -12.95
C ALA A 585 -13.99 20.75 -13.22
N SER A 586 -13.08 20.07 -12.52
CA SER A 586 -12.90 18.62 -12.63
C SER A 586 -14.18 17.87 -12.30
N LEU A 587 -14.87 18.23 -11.21
CA LEU A 587 -16.13 17.59 -10.84
C LEU A 587 -17.23 17.87 -11.87
N LYS A 588 -17.33 19.10 -12.37
CA LYS A 588 -18.33 19.50 -13.38
C LYS A 588 -18.18 18.76 -14.71
N HIS A 589 -16.94 18.60 -15.19
CA HIS A 589 -16.69 18.11 -16.55
C HIS A 589 -16.29 16.63 -16.61
N PHE A 590 -15.64 16.11 -15.56
CA PHE A 590 -15.06 14.77 -15.54
C PHE A 590 -15.59 13.89 -14.40
N ASN A 591 -16.39 14.44 -13.48
CA ASN A 591 -16.83 13.79 -12.25
C ASN A 591 -15.62 13.39 -11.38
N THR A 592 -15.40 12.10 -11.12
CA THR A 592 -14.27 11.59 -10.31
C THR A 592 -13.03 11.26 -11.14
N ARG A 593 -13.06 11.51 -12.45
CA ARG A 593 -12.01 11.12 -13.41
C ARG A 593 -10.94 12.21 -13.52
N SER A 594 -10.23 12.43 -12.43
CA SER A 594 -9.09 13.37 -12.40
C SER A 594 -8.02 12.85 -11.45
N ILE A 595 -6.77 12.86 -11.89
CA ILE A 595 -5.60 12.45 -11.08
C ILE A 595 -4.93 13.72 -10.55
N SER A 596 -4.79 13.81 -9.23
CA SER A 596 -4.01 14.86 -8.56
C SER A 596 -2.56 14.40 -8.45
N CYS A 597 -1.64 15.12 -9.07
CA CYS A 597 -0.22 14.78 -9.11
C CYS A 597 0.63 15.94 -8.59
N GLY A 598 1.71 15.61 -7.89
CA GLY A 598 2.59 16.61 -7.28
C GLY A 598 1.90 17.49 -6.23
N SER A 599 0.95 16.93 -5.45
CA SER A 599 0.03 17.71 -4.60
C SER A 599 0.04 17.31 -3.13
N MET A 600 1.07 16.59 -2.64
CA MET A 600 1.24 16.32 -1.20
C MET A 600 1.89 17.49 -0.43
N THR A 601 1.70 18.72 -0.93
CA THR A 601 2.00 19.96 -0.22
C THR A 601 1.05 20.11 0.97
N PRO A 602 1.51 20.48 2.19
CA PRO A 602 0.66 20.52 3.37
C PRO A 602 -0.62 21.35 3.19
N GLN A 603 -0.51 22.56 2.64
CA GLN A 603 -1.64 23.45 2.41
C GLN A 603 -2.68 22.82 1.46
N ILE A 604 -2.23 22.12 0.41
CA ILE A 604 -3.13 21.39 -0.51
C ILE A 604 -3.76 20.19 0.19
N ILE A 605 -3.01 19.43 0.98
CA ILE A 605 -3.52 18.30 1.77
C ILE A 605 -4.70 18.76 2.63
N PHE A 606 -4.50 19.79 3.45
CA PHE A 606 -5.52 20.23 4.41
C PHE A 606 -6.67 20.99 3.76
N HIS A 607 -6.43 21.73 2.66
CA HIS A 607 -7.49 22.45 1.92
C HIS A 607 -8.35 21.53 1.05
N SER A 608 -7.71 20.62 0.30
CA SER A 608 -8.36 19.88 -0.80
C SER A 608 -8.49 18.37 -0.61
N GLN A 609 -7.69 17.76 0.26
CA GLN A 609 -7.65 16.30 0.42
C GLN A 609 -8.16 15.85 1.79
N MET A 610 -8.07 16.68 2.82
CA MET A 610 -8.60 16.39 4.16
C MET A 610 -10.13 16.48 4.23
N PRO A 611 -10.81 17.47 3.59
CA PRO A 611 -12.26 17.55 3.60
C PRO A 611 -12.93 16.41 2.82
N THR A 612 -14.04 15.89 3.36
CA THR A 612 -14.84 14.80 2.79
C THR A 612 -16.11 15.29 2.09
N ASN A 613 -16.10 16.53 1.59
CA ASN A 613 -17.25 17.21 0.97
C ASN A 613 -17.34 17.02 -0.56
N LYS A 614 -16.44 16.22 -1.12
CA LYS A 614 -16.39 15.86 -2.55
C LYS A 614 -16.02 14.37 -2.70
N PRO A 615 -16.23 13.74 -3.85
CA PRO A 615 -15.73 12.39 -4.09
C PRO A 615 -14.21 12.31 -4.00
N ALA A 616 -13.69 11.13 -3.63
CA ALA A 616 -12.27 10.87 -3.63
C ALA A 616 -11.70 10.85 -5.06
N LEU A 617 -10.49 11.37 -5.22
CA LEU A 617 -9.75 11.38 -6.49
C LEU A 617 -8.44 10.59 -6.35
N PRO A 618 -7.95 9.93 -7.41
CA PRO A 618 -6.59 9.42 -7.45
C PRO A 618 -5.55 10.51 -7.09
N LEU A 619 -4.67 10.20 -6.15
CA LEU A 619 -3.57 11.07 -5.70
C LEU A 619 -2.25 10.33 -5.87
N ARG A 620 -1.31 10.89 -6.65
CA ARG A 620 0.04 10.33 -6.74
C ARG A 620 0.69 10.36 -5.34
N ASN A 621 0.99 9.16 -4.83
CA ASN A 621 1.31 8.93 -3.42
C ASN A 621 2.83 8.83 -3.13
N SER A 622 3.66 9.02 -4.15
CA SER A 622 5.12 9.10 -4.05
C SER A 622 5.69 9.92 -5.21
N ASP A 623 7.00 10.08 -5.23
CA ASP A 623 7.76 10.49 -6.42
C ASP A 623 7.61 9.47 -7.58
N ASP A 624 8.11 9.85 -8.76
CA ASP A 624 7.95 9.10 -10.00
C ASP A 624 8.64 7.73 -9.98
N PHE A 625 8.08 6.80 -10.77
CA PHE A 625 8.77 5.56 -11.13
C PHE A 625 9.88 5.83 -12.16
N PHE A 626 11.13 5.66 -11.72
CA PHE A 626 12.32 5.78 -12.56
C PHE A 626 12.81 4.41 -13.02
N PRO A 627 12.51 3.96 -14.26
CA PRO A 627 12.86 2.61 -14.74
C PRO A 627 14.36 2.31 -14.69
N ASP A 628 15.21 3.32 -14.96
CA ASP A 628 16.65 3.13 -15.09
C ASP A 628 17.42 3.26 -13.76
N ILE A 629 16.76 3.67 -12.67
CA ILE A 629 17.40 3.86 -11.36
C ILE A 629 17.09 2.66 -10.46
N VAL A 630 17.93 1.62 -10.52
CA VAL A 630 17.72 0.35 -9.79
C VAL A 630 17.43 0.53 -8.29
N ALA A 631 18.14 1.45 -7.64
CA ALA A 631 17.96 1.71 -6.21
C ALA A 631 16.61 2.35 -5.85
N SER A 632 15.92 2.94 -6.84
CA SER A 632 14.62 3.58 -6.64
C SER A 632 13.48 2.57 -6.45
N HIS A 633 13.55 1.36 -7.03
CA HIS A 633 12.40 0.44 -7.02
C HIS A 633 11.97 -0.01 -5.61
N PRO A 634 12.89 -0.49 -4.74
CA PRO A 634 12.51 -0.88 -3.38
C PRO A 634 12.08 0.34 -2.56
N TRP A 635 12.78 1.48 -2.73
CA TRP A 635 12.44 2.74 -2.07
C TRP A 635 11.05 3.25 -2.47
N HIS A 636 10.67 3.15 -3.74
CA HIS A 636 9.37 3.58 -4.26
C HIS A 636 8.22 2.85 -3.59
N VAL A 637 8.32 1.52 -3.49
CA VAL A 637 7.30 0.69 -2.82
C VAL A 637 7.28 0.95 -1.31
N PHE A 638 8.46 1.09 -0.69
CA PHE A 638 8.58 1.44 0.72
C PHE A 638 7.93 2.78 1.05
N CYS A 639 8.25 3.82 0.27
CA CYS A 639 7.74 5.17 0.43
C CYS A 639 6.21 5.20 0.28
N ASN A 640 5.67 4.57 -0.78
CA ASN A 640 4.23 4.48 -0.99
C ASN A 640 3.49 3.80 0.18
N ALA A 641 4.01 2.65 0.64
CA ALA A 641 3.39 1.90 1.74
C ALA A 641 3.38 2.68 3.07
N HIS A 642 4.40 3.52 3.32
CA HIS A 642 4.47 4.36 4.51
C HIS A 642 3.65 5.64 4.39
N ASN A 643 3.66 6.30 3.22
CA ASN A 643 2.79 7.46 2.97
C ASN A 643 1.31 7.07 3.15
N ALA A 644 0.94 5.84 2.77
CA ALA A 644 -0.39 5.27 3.00
C ALA A 644 -0.78 5.10 4.48
N LEU A 645 0.13 5.28 5.45
CA LEU A 645 -0.25 5.41 6.87
C LEU A 645 -1.04 6.69 7.14
N PHE A 646 -0.86 7.72 6.31
CA PHE A 646 -1.58 8.98 6.41
C PHE A 646 -2.54 9.21 5.24
N THR A 647 -2.10 8.99 3.99
CA THR A 647 -2.90 9.34 2.81
C THR A 647 -4.20 8.56 2.68
N ARG A 648 -4.29 7.33 3.23
CA ARG A 648 -5.56 6.57 3.30
C ARG A 648 -6.66 7.22 4.14
N TYR A 649 -6.29 8.15 5.02
CA TYR A 649 -7.22 8.92 5.84
C TYR A 649 -7.68 10.21 5.16
N LEU A 650 -7.03 10.59 4.06
CA LEU A 650 -7.47 11.69 3.21
C LEU A 650 -8.60 11.19 2.30
N ASN A 651 -9.36 12.13 1.76
CA ASN A 651 -10.41 11.91 0.78
C ASN A 651 -9.82 11.72 -0.64
N VAL A 652 -8.96 10.70 -0.77
CA VAL A 652 -8.21 10.40 -2.00
C VAL A 652 -8.07 8.89 -2.18
N LEU A 653 -7.73 8.47 -3.39
CA LEU A 653 -7.31 7.12 -3.70
C LEU A 653 -5.79 7.12 -3.95
N PRO A 654 -4.96 6.56 -3.04
CA PRO A 654 -3.51 6.56 -3.23
C PRO A 654 -3.09 5.81 -4.49
N ASP A 655 -2.39 6.52 -5.36
CA ASP A 655 -1.92 6.05 -6.65
C ASP A 655 -0.40 5.86 -6.62
N TRP A 656 0.02 4.61 -6.75
CA TRP A 656 1.41 4.17 -6.58
C TRP A 656 2.26 4.30 -7.84
N ASP A 657 1.74 4.99 -8.86
CA ASP A 657 2.39 5.32 -10.11
C ASP A 657 2.52 4.18 -11.11
N MET A 658 2.67 4.60 -12.36
CA MET A 658 2.91 3.74 -13.50
C MET A 658 4.16 2.89 -13.34
N PHE A 659 4.24 1.80 -14.08
CA PHE A 659 5.41 0.94 -14.15
C PHE A 659 5.46 0.20 -15.49
N GLN A 660 6.61 -0.43 -15.76
CA GLN A 660 6.80 -1.27 -16.94
C GLN A 660 6.68 -2.75 -16.58
N THR A 661 5.87 -3.49 -17.34
CA THR A 661 5.67 -4.94 -17.20
C THR A 661 6.83 -5.74 -17.77
N SER A 662 7.59 -5.16 -18.71
CA SER A 662 8.83 -5.74 -19.23
C SER A 662 10.05 -5.10 -18.55
N HIS A 663 10.27 -5.43 -17.29
CA HIS A 663 11.36 -4.89 -16.48
C HIS A 663 11.84 -5.87 -15.41
N ALA A 664 13.09 -5.75 -14.95
CA ALA A 664 13.67 -6.66 -13.94
C ALA A 664 12.96 -6.58 -12.56
N TYR A 665 12.24 -5.49 -12.29
CA TYR A 665 11.37 -5.31 -11.11
C TYR A 665 9.88 -5.35 -11.47
N ALA A 666 9.50 -5.79 -12.68
CA ALA A 666 8.12 -5.72 -13.14
C ALA A 666 7.16 -6.46 -12.20
N SER A 667 7.44 -7.72 -11.87
CA SER A 667 6.58 -8.51 -10.98
C SER A 667 6.53 -7.95 -9.56
N PHE A 668 7.63 -7.35 -9.10
CA PHE A 668 7.72 -6.69 -7.79
C PHE A 668 6.79 -5.47 -7.73
N HIS A 669 6.80 -4.63 -8.77
CA HIS A 669 5.90 -3.48 -8.88
C HIS A 669 4.44 -3.90 -9.11
N ALA A 670 4.18 -4.88 -9.98
CA ALA A 670 2.85 -5.43 -10.20
C ALA A 670 2.19 -5.88 -8.89
N ALA A 671 2.89 -6.69 -8.10
CA ALA A 671 2.41 -7.14 -6.80
C ALA A 671 2.15 -5.99 -5.83
N ALA A 672 3.04 -4.99 -5.79
CA ALA A 672 2.87 -3.79 -4.99
C ALA A 672 1.60 -3.02 -5.37
N ARG A 673 1.35 -2.79 -6.66
CA ARG A 673 0.15 -2.08 -7.12
C ARG A 673 -1.13 -2.91 -6.90
N CYS A 674 -1.10 -4.22 -7.09
CA CYS A 674 -2.27 -5.07 -6.79
C CYS A 674 -2.66 -5.00 -5.31
N VAL A 675 -1.68 -5.07 -4.39
CA VAL A 675 -1.95 -5.01 -2.94
C VAL A 675 -2.32 -3.60 -2.46
N SER A 676 -1.90 -2.56 -3.19
CA SER A 676 -2.10 -1.14 -2.80
C SER A 676 -3.56 -0.73 -2.61
N GLY A 677 -4.51 -1.39 -3.28
CA GLY A 677 -5.90 -0.93 -3.29
C GLY A 677 -6.14 0.34 -4.12
N GLY A 678 -5.15 0.80 -4.88
CA GLY A 678 -5.22 1.91 -5.85
C GLY A 678 -5.28 1.45 -7.31
N PRO A 679 -5.15 2.38 -8.27
CA PRO A 679 -5.17 2.07 -9.70
C PRO A 679 -3.85 1.41 -10.18
N ILE A 680 -3.89 0.78 -11.36
CA ILE A 680 -2.71 0.18 -12.01
C ILE A 680 -2.52 0.78 -13.40
N TYR A 681 -1.39 1.47 -13.59
CA TYR A 681 -1.00 2.08 -14.85
C TYR A 681 0.22 1.36 -15.41
N ILE A 682 0.13 0.91 -16.67
CA ILE A 682 1.28 0.38 -17.40
C ILE A 682 1.82 1.45 -18.34
N THR A 683 3.14 1.48 -18.55
CA THR A 683 3.80 2.44 -19.45
C THR A 683 4.88 1.75 -20.28
N ASP A 684 4.53 0.56 -20.75
CA ASP A 684 5.39 -0.28 -21.57
C ASP A 684 5.76 0.39 -22.90
N GLU A 685 6.99 0.18 -23.32
CA GLU A 685 7.35 0.43 -24.72
C GLU A 685 6.51 -0.49 -25.64
N PRO A 686 6.01 0.00 -26.79
CA PRO A 686 5.26 -0.83 -27.73
C PRO A 686 6.00 -2.11 -28.11
N GLY A 687 5.38 -3.26 -27.84
CA GLY A 687 5.89 -4.59 -28.17
C GLY A 687 6.71 -5.23 -27.06
N LYS A 688 6.96 -4.53 -25.95
CA LYS A 688 7.66 -5.04 -24.76
C LYS A 688 6.67 -5.20 -23.60
N HIS A 689 5.91 -6.29 -23.63
CA HIS A 689 4.88 -6.59 -22.63
C HIS A 689 5.11 -7.96 -21.99
N ASP A 690 4.87 -8.08 -20.69
CA ASP A 690 4.77 -9.38 -20.01
C ASP A 690 3.30 -9.78 -19.86
N LEU A 691 2.82 -10.64 -20.79
CA LEU A 691 1.43 -11.09 -20.83
C LEU A 691 1.06 -11.97 -19.63
N THR A 692 2.01 -12.76 -19.12
CA THR A 692 1.77 -13.62 -17.96
C THR A 692 1.62 -12.77 -16.70
N LEU A 693 2.38 -11.68 -16.59
CA LEU A 693 2.24 -10.74 -15.49
C LEU A 693 0.94 -9.92 -15.59
N LEU A 694 0.59 -9.44 -16.78
CA LEU A 694 -0.66 -8.72 -17.03
C LEU A 694 -1.90 -9.56 -16.69
N ASP A 695 -1.87 -10.85 -17.05
CA ASP A 695 -2.95 -11.76 -16.67
C ASP A 695 -3.08 -11.87 -15.15
N GLN A 696 -1.98 -11.94 -14.40
CA GLN A 696 -2.06 -12.03 -12.93
C GLN A 696 -2.67 -10.78 -12.25
N MET A 697 -2.62 -9.62 -12.90
CA MET A 697 -3.15 -8.36 -12.33
C MET A 697 -4.58 -8.05 -12.76
N THR A 698 -5.02 -8.60 -13.89
CA THR A 698 -6.26 -8.21 -14.55
C THR A 698 -7.19 -9.38 -14.83
N ALA A 699 -8.46 -9.08 -15.06
CA ALA A 699 -9.46 -10.06 -15.47
C ALA A 699 -10.48 -9.42 -16.43
N PRO A 700 -10.98 -10.17 -17.43
CA PRO A 700 -12.05 -9.69 -18.30
C PRO A 700 -13.39 -9.65 -17.56
N THR A 701 -14.24 -8.70 -17.87
CA THR A 701 -15.62 -8.61 -17.34
C THR A 701 -16.61 -9.34 -18.25
N VAL A 702 -17.84 -9.52 -17.79
CA VAL A 702 -18.95 -10.03 -18.62
C VAL A 702 -19.28 -9.14 -19.82
N LYS A 703 -18.83 -7.87 -19.80
CA LYS A 703 -18.94 -6.90 -20.91
C LYS A 703 -17.76 -6.92 -21.88
N GLY A 704 -16.74 -7.75 -21.64
CA GLY A 704 -15.54 -7.81 -22.46
C GLY A 704 -14.52 -6.69 -22.22
N THR A 705 -14.70 -5.89 -21.16
CA THR A 705 -13.69 -4.92 -20.70
C THR A 705 -12.68 -5.59 -19.77
N THR A 706 -11.53 -4.97 -19.54
CA THR A 706 -10.49 -5.51 -18.64
C THR A 706 -10.40 -4.67 -17.38
N VAL A 707 -10.46 -5.32 -16.23
CA VAL A 707 -10.45 -4.66 -14.92
C VAL A 707 -9.33 -5.19 -14.06
N ILE A 708 -8.85 -4.34 -13.15
CA ILE A 708 -7.91 -4.72 -12.09
C ILE A 708 -8.67 -5.24 -10.87
N LEU A 709 -8.04 -6.11 -10.09
CA LEU A 709 -8.65 -6.70 -8.89
C LEU A 709 -8.23 -5.95 -7.62
N ARG A 710 -8.69 -4.70 -7.52
CA ARG A 710 -8.36 -3.79 -6.42
C ARG A 710 -9.01 -4.21 -5.08
N PRO A 711 -8.24 -4.42 -3.99
CA PRO A 711 -8.79 -4.59 -2.64
C PRO A 711 -9.64 -3.39 -2.19
N SER A 712 -10.65 -3.64 -1.35
CA SER A 712 -11.56 -2.59 -0.84
C SER A 712 -10.89 -1.61 0.12
N VAL A 713 -9.90 -2.06 0.89
CA VAL A 713 -9.15 -1.24 1.85
C VAL A 713 -7.74 -0.99 1.32
N ILE A 714 -7.32 0.27 1.35
CA ILE A 714 -6.00 0.71 0.88
C ILE A 714 -4.87 -0.02 1.61
N GLY A 715 -3.92 -0.52 0.83
CA GLY A 715 -2.72 -1.17 1.31
C GLY A 715 -1.76 -0.18 1.97
N ARG A 716 -1.26 -0.55 3.15
CA ARG A 716 -0.25 0.22 3.89
C ARG A 716 0.76 -0.72 4.54
N THR A 717 1.92 -0.19 4.92
CA THR A 717 2.84 -0.95 5.77
C THR A 717 2.16 -1.36 7.08
N ILE A 718 2.40 -2.59 7.55
CA ILE A 718 2.07 -2.99 8.94
C ILE A 718 3.26 -2.78 9.88
N ASP A 719 4.42 -2.45 9.32
CA ASP A 719 5.71 -2.27 9.96
C ASP A 719 6.03 -0.79 10.14
N ILE A 720 5.25 -0.12 10.99
CA ILE A 720 5.24 1.34 11.11
C ILE A 720 6.64 1.93 11.38
N TYR A 721 7.40 1.27 12.26
CA TYR A 721 8.67 1.78 12.80
C TYR A 721 9.92 1.12 12.20
N HIS A 722 9.79 0.39 11.10
CA HIS A 722 10.93 -0.26 10.45
C HIS A 722 11.63 0.70 9.50
N ASP A 723 12.92 0.93 9.72
CA ASP A 723 13.75 1.81 8.89
C ASP A 723 14.10 1.09 7.57
N TYR A 724 14.05 1.82 6.45
CA TYR A 724 14.46 1.31 5.15
C TYR A 724 15.88 0.71 5.16
N ASN A 725 16.80 1.35 5.88
CA ASN A 725 18.21 0.95 5.97
C ASN A 725 18.43 -0.31 6.83
N GLU A 726 17.44 -0.72 7.64
CA GLU A 726 17.48 -2.01 8.34
C GLU A 726 17.25 -3.19 7.38
N GLY A 727 16.82 -2.93 6.14
CA GLY A 727 16.84 -3.89 5.02
C GLY A 727 15.95 -5.11 5.21
N ARG A 728 14.83 -4.96 5.92
CA ARG A 728 13.89 -6.06 6.25
C ARG A 728 12.86 -6.26 5.14
N VAL A 729 12.23 -7.44 5.09
CA VAL A 729 11.09 -7.67 4.20
C VAL A 729 9.99 -6.66 4.55
N LEU A 730 9.62 -5.82 3.57
CA LEU A 730 8.53 -4.88 3.72
C LEU A 730 7.20 -5.63 3.66
N ARG A 731 6.36 -5.46 4.67
CA ARG A 731 5.02 -6.08 4.74
C ARG A 731 3.94 -5.03 4.50
N VAL A 732 3.15 -5.22 3.45
CA VAL A 732 2.04 -4.34 3.06
C VAL A 732 0.73 -5.09 3.27
N GLY A 733 -0.10 -4.64 4.21
CA GLY A 733 -1.40 -5.23 4.50
C GLY A 733 -2.52 -4.48 3.80
N SER A 734 -3.45 -5.21 3.19
CA SER A 734 -4.76 -4.71 2.71
C SER A 734 -5.89 -5.68 3.05
N TYR A 735 -7.13 -5.30 2.77
CA TYR A 735 -8.32 -6.11 3.08
C TYR A 735 -9.37 -5.95 1.98
N THR A 736 -10.14 -7.00 1.72
CA THR A 736 -11.25 -6.96 0.77
C THR A 736 -12.47 -7.72 1.29
N GLY A 737 -13.66 -7.19 1.02
CA GLY A 737 -14.93 -7.75 1.48
C GLY A 737 -15.43 -7.17 2.81
N TRP A 738 -16.49 -7.78 3.35
CA TRP A 738 -17.17 -7.32 4.57
C TRP A 738 -16.44 -7.74 5.85
N ALA A 739 -16.59 -6.98 6.92
CA ALA A 739 -16.02 -7.34 8.22
C ALA A 739 -16.33 -8.80 8.62
N LYS A 740 -15.33 -9.50 9.17
CA LYS A 740 -15.35 -10.92 9.58
C LYS A 740 -15.47 -11.96 8.46
N THR A 741 -15.95 -11.59 7.27
CA THR A 741 -16.20 -12.54 6.16
C THR A 741 -15.31 -12.28 4.95
N GLY A 742 -14.73 -11.09 4.85
CA GLY A 742 -13.71 -10.72 3.88
C GLY A 742 -12.35 -11.33 4.19
N SER A 743 -11.40 -11.09 3.28
CA SER A 743 -10.07 -11.68 3.29
C SER A 743 -8.99 -10.63 3.54
N GLY A 744 -8.10 -10.92 4.49
CA GLY A 744 -6.89 -10.13 4.72
C GLY A 744 -5.82 -10.52 3.70
N ILE A 745 -5.18 -9.52 3.10
CA ILE A 745 -4.14 -9.69 2.08
C ILE A 745 -2.84 -9.10 2.63
N MET A 746 -1.72 -9.81 2.45
CA MET A 746 -0.39 -9.40 2.88
C MET A 746 0.60 -9.54 1.72
N GLY A 747 1.06 -8.42 1.19
CA GLY A 747 2.20 -8.36 0.28
C GLY A 747 3.51 -8.36 1.07
N LEU A 748 4.44 -9.24 0.68
CA LEU A 748 5.77 -9.36 1.26
C LEU A 748 6.79 -9.00 0.19
N PHE A 749 7.63 -7.99 0.44
CA PHE A 749 8.54 -7.44 -0.56
C PHE A 749 9.98 -7.48 -0.06
N ASN A 750 10.85 -8.17 -0.78
CA ASN A 750 12.25 -8.23 -0.44
C ASN A 750 12.99 -6.98 -0.96
N ILE A 751 13.25 -6.02 -0.07
CA ILE A 751 13.94 -4.76 -0.39
C ILE A 751 15.47 -4.84 -0.20
N GLN A 752 16.01 -5.93 0.34
CA GLN A 752 17.45 -6.14 0.47
C GLN A 752 18.07 -6.72 -0.81
N SER A 753 19.40 -6.66 -0.90
CA SER A 753 20.17 -7.21 -2.01
C SER A 753 20.44 -8.71 -1.93
N ALA A 754 19.93 -9.39 -0.90
CA ALA A 754 20.12 -10.82 -0.66
C ALA A 754 18.78 -11.55 -0.45
N GLU A 755 18.80 -12.88 -0.39
CA GLU A 755 17.62 -13.68 -0.04
C GLU A 755 17.16 -13.40 1.39
N ALA A 756 15.86 -13.24 1.61
CA ALA A 756 15.25 -12.96 2.90
C ALA A 756 14.32 -14.10 3.31
N SER A 757 14.22 -14.37 4.61
CA SER A 757 13.26 -15.32 5.17
C SER A 757 12.46 -14.63 6.27
N ILE A 758 11.16 -14.91 6.32
CA ILE A 758 10.25 -14.32 7.29
C ILE A 758 9.24 -15.36 7.79
N ILE A 759 8.79 -15.19 9.03
CA ILE A 759 7.65 -15.88 9.61
C ILE A 759 6.56 -14.83 9.86
N VAL A 760 5.36 -15.08 9.35
CA VAL A 760 4.20 -14.18 9.41
C VAL A 760 3.14 -14.82 10.30
N SER A 761 2.59 -14.05 11.22
CA SER A 761 1.49 -14.46 12.08
C SER A 761 0.15 -14.22 11.41
N LEU A 762 -0.83 -15.08 11.68
CA LEU A 762 -2.22 -14.85 11.30
C LEU A 762 -2.75 -13.52 11.86
N MET A 763 -2.24 -13.08 13.02
CA MET A 763 -2.59 -11.79 13.63
C MET A 763 -2.05 -10.57 12.86
N ASP A 764 -1.09 -10.77 11.96
CA ASP A 764 -0.53 -9.67 11.17
C ASP A 764 -1.46 -9.26 10.02
N PHE A 765 -2.41 -10.13 9.63
CA PHE A 765 -3.31 -9.87 8.51
C PHE A 765 -4.40 -8.87 8.90
N PRO A 766 -4.61 -7.80 8.10
CA PRO A 766 -5.73 -6.89 8.32
C PRO A 766 -7.09 -7.62 8.34
N GLY A 767 -7.99 -7.18 9.22
CA GLY A 767 -9.33 -7.77 9.39
C GLY A 767 -9.37 -9.02 10.27
N ILE A 768 -8.23 -9.48 10.80
CA ILE A 768 -8.16 -10.52 11.83
C ILE A 768 -7.98 -9.84 13.19
N HIS A 769 -8.84 -10.21 14.13
CA HIS A 769 -8.87 -9.64 15.47
C HIS A 769 -8.72 -10.76 16.51
N GLU A 770 -8.26 -10.40 17.72
CA GLU A 770 -8.00 -11.34 18.80
C GLU A 770 -9.26 -12.03 19.33
N ASP A 771 -10.41 -11.36 19.23
CA ASP A 771 -11.73 -11.88 19.59
C ASP A 771 -12.34 -12.77 18.50
N SER A 772 -11.61 -13.02 17.41
CA SER A 772 -12.08 -13.90 16.35
C SER A 772 -11.93 -15.37 16.73
N GLU A 773 -13.07 -16.02 16.97
CA GLU A 773 -13.18 -17.48 17.11
C GLU A 773 -13.19 -18.22 15.76
N GLY A 774 -13.03 -17.47 14.65
CA GLY A 774 -13.05 -18.01 13.30
C GLY A 774 -11.85 -18.90 12.99
N HIS A 775 -12.05 -19.87 12.07
CA HIS A 775 -10.94 -20.62 11.49
C HIS A 775 -10.54 -19.99 10.17
N TYR A 776 -9.24 -19.94 9.91
CA TYR A 776 -8.68 -19.35 8.71
C TYR A 776 -7.79 -20.34 7.97
N ILE A 777 -7.61 -20.11 6.69
CA ILE A 777 -6.53 -20.69 5.90
C ILE A 777 -5.74 -19.55 5.26
N VAL A 778 -4.42 -19.73 5.11
CA VAL A 778 -3.56 -18.78 4.40
C VAL A 778 -3.09 -19.43 3.11
N ARG A 779 -3.28 -18.75 1.99
CA ARG A 779 -2.84 -19.21 0.67
C ARG A 779 -1.74 -18.30 0.14
N ALA A 780 -0.67 -18.89 -0.39
CA ALA A 780 0.36 -18.17 -1.14
C ALA A 780 -0.02 -18.05 -2.62
N HIS A 781 0.24 -16.88 -3.22
CA HIS A 781 -0.05 -16.64 -4.63
C HIS A 781 0.90 -17.42 -5.52
N SER A 782 2.22 -17.31 -5.29
CA SER A 782 3.25 -17.85 -6.20
C SER A 782 3.19 -19.38 -6.35
N SER A 783 2.96 -20.11 -5.25
CA SER A 783 2.95 -21.58 -5.23
C SER A 783 1.56 -22.20 -5.23
N GLY A 784 0.52 -21.41 -4.90
CA GLY A 784 -0.83 -21.89 -4.66
C GLY A 784 -1.03 -22.71 -3.38
N LYS A 785 0.03 -22.93 -2.59
CA LYS A 785 -0.03 -23.72 -1.34
C LYS A 785 -0.94 -23.07 -0.30
N ILE A 786 -1.63 -23.91 0.46
CA ILE A 786 -2.57 -23.51 1.51
C ILE A 786 -2.08 -24.07 2.85
N SER A 787 -2.09 -23.23 3.89
CA SER A 787 -1.78 -23.66 5.25
C SER A 787 -2.82 -24.67 5.78
N PRO A 788 -2.48 -25.47 6.81
CA PRO A 788 -3.50 -26.08 7.66
C PRO A 788 -4.48 -25.03 8.19
N ARG A 789 -5.66 -25.45 8.62
CA ARG A 789 -6.62 -24.53 9.26
C ARG A 789 -6.03 -23.98 10.56
N MET A 790 -6.06 -22.67 10.71
CA MET A 790 -5.44 -21.92 11.80
C MET A 790 -6.51 -21.18 12.59
N ARG A 791 -6.18 -20.84 13.84
CA ARG A 791 -6.93 -19.88 14.66
C ARG A 791 -5.99 -18.81 15.22
N PRO A 792 -6.47 -17.57 15.40
CA PRO A 792 -5.77 -16.52 16.12
C PRO A 792 -5.18 -17.01 17.45
N LEU A 793 -3.99 -16.53 17.81
CA LEU A 793 -3.32 -16.78 19.11
C LEU A 793 -3.03 -18.26 19.49
N THR A 794 -3.31 -19.23 18.62
CA THR A 794 -3.01 -20.65 18.87
C THR A 794 -1.58 -21.05 18.47
N LYS A 795 -1.14 -22.28 18.80
CA LYS A 795 0.19 -22.84 18.43
C LYS A 795 0.43 -22.98 16.92
N HIS A 796 -0.65 -23.01 16.14
CA HIS A 796 -0.62 -23.19 14.70
C HIS A 796 -1.17 -21.95 14.00
N SER A 797 -0.53 -20.79 14.23
CA SER A 797 -0.92 -19.49 13.68
C SER A 797 0.16 -18.82 12.83
N LEU A 798 1.27 -19.51 12.54
CA LEU A 798 2.41 -18.97 11.82
C LEU A 798 2.63 -19.65 10.45
N VAL A 799 2.98 -18.85 9.46
CA VAL A 799 3.45 -19.31 8.13
C VAL A 799 4.81 -18.72 7.83
N SER A 800 5.60 -19.37 6.99
CA SER A 800 6.95 -18.96 6.66
C SER A 800 7.11 -18.79 5.15
N VAL A 801 7.93 -17.80 4.78
CA VAL A 801 8.16 -17.38 3.41
C VAL A 801 9.66 -17.11 3.23
N VAL A 802 10.22 -17.62 2.14
CA VAL A 802 11.57 -17.31 1.66
C VAL A 802 11.44 -16.54 0.35
N LEU A 803 12.12 -15.40 0.23
CA LEU A 803 12.09 -14.50 -0.92
C LEU A 803 13.50 -14.31 -1.46
N GLU A 804 13.70 -14.51 -2.75
CA GLU A 804 14.96 -14.19 -3.44
C GLU A 804 15.16 -12.67 -3.55
N GLN A 805 16.34 -12.23 -4.02
CA GLN A 805 16.56 -10.81 -4.30
C GLN A 805 15.51 -10.31 -5.30
N LYS A 806 14.90 -9.14 -5.05
CA LYS A 806 13.75 -8.61 -5.84
C LYS A 806 12.49 -9.49 -5.77
N GLY A 807 12.51 -10.51 -4.92
CA GLY A 807 11.41 -11.44 -4.70
C GLY A 807 10.28 -10.78 -3.93
N TRP A 808 9.09 -11.30 -4.16
CA TRP A 808 7.87 -10.89 -3.49
C TRP A 808 6.94 -12.09 -3.33
N GLU A 809 5.98 -11.98 -2.43
CA GLU A 809 4.87 -12.94 -2.28
C GLU A 809 3.62 -12.19 -1.87
N ILE A 810 2.44 -12.71 -2.23
CA ILE A 810 1.17 -12.29 -1.67
C ILE A 810 0.56 -13.47 -0.93
N LEU A 811 0.34 -13.28 0.36
CA LEU A 811 -0.42 -14.19 1.19
C LEU A 811 -1.84 -13.65 1.36
N THR A 812 -2.83 -14.52 1.25
CA THR A 812 -4.23 -14.15 1.54
C THR A 812 -4.79 -15.07 2.62
N ALA A 813 -5.29 -14.48 3.69
CA ALA A 813 -5.98 -15.17 4.77
C ALA A 813 -7.50 -15.18 4.50
N TYR A 814 -8.06 -16.37 4.35
CA TYR A 814 -9.47 -16.59 4.08
C TYR A 814 -10.18 -17.13 5.31
N PRO A 815 -11.28 -16.51 5.78
CA PRO A 815 -12.12 -17.09 6.81
C PRO A 815 -12.85 -18.31 6.25
N THR A 816 -12.92 -19.37 7.07
CA THR A 816 -13.64 -20.61 6.74
C THR A 816 -14.92 -20.72 7.56
N ARG A 817 -16.01 -21.18 6.94
CA ARG A 817 -17.28 -21.47 7.60
C ARG A 817 -17.51 -22.98 7.64
N SER A 818 -17.95 -23.50 8.79
CA SER A 818 -18.21 -24.93 9.00
C SER A 818 -19.68 -25.28 8.80
N PHE A 819 -19.95 -26.37 8.07
CA PHE A 819 -21.30 -26.86 7.80
C PHE A 819 -21.38 -28.37 8.08
N SER A 820 -22.55 -28.82 8.54
CA SER A 820 -22.86 -30.24 8.70
C SER A 820 -23.70 -30.69 7.51
N LEU A 821 -23.19 -31.64 6.72
CA LEU A 821 -23.87 -32.16 5.53
C LEU A 821 -24.50 -33.52 5.83
N THR A 822 -25.73 -33.74 5.36
CA THR A 822 -26.43 -35.02 5.53
C THR A 822 -26.14 -35.94 4.34
N GLY A 823 -25.25 -36.93 4.51
CA GLY A 823 -24.88 -37.88 3.45
C GLY A 823 -24.41 -39.24 3.98
N LYS A 824 -24.53 -40.31 3.17
CA LYS A 824 -24.29 -41.74 3.53
C LYS A 824 -22.86 -42.11 3.96
N HIS A 825 -21.89 -41.21 3.90
CA HIS A 825 -20.47 -41.50 4.17
C HIS A 825 -19.97 -41.10 5.57
N CYS A 826 -20.82 -40.56 6.44
CA CYS A 826 -20.43 -40.23 7.82
C CYS A 826 -20.34 -41.46 8.78
N SER A 827 -20.16 -42.69 8.28
CA SER A 827 -20.36 -43.91 9.09
C SER A 827 -19.14 -44.48 9.81
N HIS A 828 -17.94 -43.89 9.74
CA HIS A 828 -16.74 -44.52 10.34
C HIS A 828 -15.82 -43.65 11.22
N SER A 829 -16.26 -42.48 11.69
CA SER A 829 -15.59 -41.86 12.84
C SER A 829 -16.59 -41.20 13.78
N THR A 830 -16.43 -41.47 15.07
CA THR A 830 -17.22 -40.91 16.16
C THR A 830 -16.89 -39.42 16.32
N GLY A 831 -17.60 -38.58 15.56
CA GLY A 831 -17.54 -37.12 15.60
C GLY A 831 -18.09 -36.57 14.28
N GLY A 832 -19.19 -35.81 14.31
CA GLY A 832 -19.83 -35.31 13.08
C GLY A 832 -18.84 -34.60 12.16
N CYS A 833 -18.69 -35.05 10.92
CA CYS A 833 -17.71 -34.51 9.98
C CYS A 833 -18.18 -33.12 9.50
N LEU A 834 -17.58 -32.06 10.02
CA LEU A 834 -17.86 -30.69 9.62
C LEU A 834 -17.05 -30.33 8.37
N THR A 835 -17.74 -30.02 7.27
CA THR A 835 -17.12 -29.50 6.05
C THR A 835 -16.85 -28.00 6.24
N HIS A 836 -15.59 -27.59 6.14
CA HIS A 836 -15.21 -26.17 6.17
C HIS A 836 -15.03 -25.64 4.76
N VAL A 837 -15.59 -24.45 4.49
CA VAL A 837 -15.64 -23.86 3.16
C VAL A 837 -15.14 -22.42 3.17
N ALA A 838 -14.36 -22.05 2.16
CA ALA A 838 -13.97 -20.66 1.89
C ALA A 838 -13.95 -20.38 0.39
N VAL A 839 -14.47 -19.22 -0.02
CA VAL A 839 -14.41 -18.74 -1.42
C VAL A 839 -13.10 -17.98 -1.60
N LEU A 840 -12.24 -18.46 -2.49
CA LEU A 840 -10.88 -17.92 -2.66
C LEU A 840 -10.82 -16.74 -3.67
N GLY A 841 -11.89 -16.54 -4.43
CA GLY A 841 -11.94 -15.62 -5.57
C GLY A 841 -11.29 -16.22 -6.82
N LEU A 842 -10.75 -15.37 -7.69
CA LEU A 842 -10.12 -15.83 -8.93
C LEU A 842 -8.69 -16.34 -8.69
N LEU A 843 -8.47 -17.63 -8.97
CA LEU A 843 -7.17 -18.28 -8.92
C LEU A 843 -6.23 -17.71 -9.99
N GLY A 844 -4.93 -17.72 -9.70
CA GLY A 844 -3.89 -17.19 -10.59
C GLY A 844 -3.83 -15.66 -10.64
N LYS A 845 -4.73 -14.95 -9.94
CA LYS A 845 -4.70 -13.49 -9.83
C LYS A 845 -4.10 -13.07 -8.49
N MET A 846 -3.19 -12.09 -8.50
CA MET A 846 -2.43 -11.62 -7.33
C MET A 846 -3.34 -11.25 -6.14
N THR A 847 -4.43 -10.56 -6.42
CA THR A 847 -5.46 -10.18 -5.44
C THR A 847 -6.83 -10.76 -5.82
N GLY A 848 -6.83 -12.02 -6.26
CA GLY A 848 -8.02 -12.72 -6.75
C GLY A 848 -9.25 -12.70 -5.84
N ALA A 849 -9.05 -12.59 -4.53
CA ALA A 849 -10.13 -12.44 -3.55
C ALA A 849 -11.00 -11.18 -3.80
N ALA A 850 -10.41 -10.12 -4.36
CA ALA A 850 -11.11 -8.87 -4.66
C ALA A 850 -12.05 -8.96 -5.88
N ALA A 851 -12.05 -10.08 -6.60
CA ALA A 851 -13.04 -10.35 -7.65
C ALA A 851 -14.43 -10.72 -7.10
N VAL A 852 -14.50 -11.17 -5.84
CA VAL A 852 -15.75 -11.55 -5.18
C VAL A 852 -16.50 -10.30 -4.74
N VAL A 853 -17.69 -10.09 -5.31
CA VAL A 853 -18.60 -9.01 -4.89
C VAL A 853 -19.39 -9.48 -3.67
N THR A 854 -20.00 -10.66 -3.78
CA THR A 854 -20.72 -11.31 -2.69
C THR A 854 -20.51 -12.82 -2.73
N SER A 855 -20.57 -13.45 -1.57
CA SER A 855 -20.60 -14.90 -1.43
C SER A 855 -21.46 -15.30 -0.25
N ASP A 856 -22.57 -15.99 -0.51
CA ASP A 856 -23.39 -16.62 0.53
C ASP A 856 -23.23 -18.14 0.48
N VAL A 857 -23.18 -18.75 1.66
CA VAL A 857 -23.04 -20.20 1.81
C VAL A 857 -24.03 -20.67 2.86
N SER A 858 -24.97 -21.51 2.46
CA SER A 858 -26.06 -22.01 3.29
C SER A 858 -26.37 -23.47 3.03
N VAL A 859 -27.02 -24.14 3.98
CA VAL A 859 -27.53 -25.50 3.81
C VAL A 859 -29.01 -25.40 3.46
N VAL A 860 -29.40 -25.93 2.29
CA VAL A 860 -30.79 -25.94 1.84
C VAL A 860 -31.58 -27.10 2.47
N GLU A 861 -32.91 -27.06 2.43
CA GLU A 861 -33.81 -28.00 3.14
C GLU A 861 -33.52 -29.49 2.89
N ASN A 862 -32.99 -29.84 1.72
CA ASN A 862 -32.61 -31.21 1.37
C ASN A 862 -31.24 -31.64 1.93
N GLY A 863 -30.62 -30.81 2.78
CA GLY A 863 -29.36 -31.06 3.46
C GLY A 863 -28.10 -30.86 2.62
N ARG A 864 -28.24 -30.37 1.38
CA ARG A 864 -27.12 -29.99 0.50
C ARG A 864 -26.60 -28.60 0.84
N LEU A 865 -25.31 -28.39 0.62
CA LEU A 865 -24.73 -27.06 0.64
C LEU A 865 -25.07 -26.31 -0.65
N ARG A 866 -25.40 -25.04 -0.55
CA ARG A 866 -25.56 -24.10 -1.64
C ARG A 866 -24.61 -22.93 -1.44
N LEU A 867 -23.83 -22.62 -2.47
CA LEU A 867 -23.00 -21.42 -2.55
C LEU A 867 -23.56 -20.54 -3.67
N ASP A 868 -23.91 -19.30 -3.35
CA ASP A 868 -24.27 -18.27 -4.32
C ASP A 868 -23.14 -17.23 -4.33
N ILE A 869 -22.42 -17.14 -5.44
CA ILE A 869 -21.21 -16.32 -5.57
C ILE A 869 -21.40 -15.35 -6.72
N SER A 870 -21.22 -14.06 -6.45
CA SER A 870 -21.21 -13.03 -7.49
C SER A 870 -19.80 -12.50 -7.72
N LEU A 871 -19.39 -12.44 -8.98
CA LEU A 871 -18.06 -12.03 -9.41
C LEU A 871 -18.14 -10.81 -10.33
N LYS A 872 -17.29 -9.81 -10.10
CA LYS A 872 -17.18 -8.64 -11.00
C LYS A 872 -16.39 -8.91 -12.28
N ALA A 873 -15.64 -10.01 -12.30
CA ALA A 873 -14.80 -10.41 -13.42
C ALA A 873 -14.80 -11.93 -13.63
N LEU A 874 -14.47 -12.35 -14.85
CA LEU A 874 -14.39 -13.73 -15.30
C LEU A 874 -12.96 -14.27 -15.12
N GLY A 875 -12.88 -15.56 -14.83
CA GLY A 875 -11.63 -16.28 -14.65
C GLY A 875 -11.87 -17.63 -13.98
N THR A 876 -10.84 -18.23 -13.40
CA THR A 876 -10.98 -19.48 -12.63
C THR A 876 -11.35 -19.20 -11.18
N LEU A 877 -12.59 -19.41 -10.78
CA LEU A 877 -13.04 -19.32 -9.40
C LEU A 877 -12.51 -20.50 -8.58
N GLY A 878 -11.88 -20.21 -7.44
CA GLY A 878 -11.43 -21.21 -6.47
C GLY A 878 -12.34 -21.27 -5.24
N ILE A 879 -12.70 -22.48 -4.83
CA ILE A 879 -13.46 -22.72 -3.60
C ILE A 879 -12.78 -23.82 -2.80
N TYR A 880 -12.37 -23.50 -1.58
CA TYR A 880 -11.77 -24.46 -0.66
C TYR A 880 -12.84 -25.30 0.05
N PHE A 881 -12.61 -26.62 0.12
CA PHE A 881 -13.37 -27.55 0.97
C PHE A 881 -12.41 -28.42 1.77
N SER A 882 -12.62 -28.54 3.07
CA SER A 882 -11.74 -29.34 3.95
C SER A 882 -11.77 -30.85 3.69
N ASP A 883 -12.80 -31.34 3.00
CA ASP A 883 -13.06 -32.75 2.72
C ASP A 883 -13.25 -33.00 1.21
N LEU A 884 -12.69 -32.13 0.34
CA LEU A 884 -12.86 -32.24 -1.12
C LEU A 884 -12.33 -33.57 -1.67
N GLN A 885 -11.25 -34.07 -1.08
CA GLN A 885 -10.63 -35.36 -1.43
C GLN A 885 -11.64 -36.53 -1.35
N ASP A 886 -12.60 -36.45 -0.44
CA ASP A 886 -13.61 -37.50 -0.20
C ASP A 886 -14.83 -37.37 -1.13
N LYS A 887 -14.84 -36.38 -2.03
CA LYS A 887 -15.96 -36.08 -2.93
C LYS A 887 -15.59 -36.25 -4.39
N SER A 888 -16.51 -36.75 -5.20
CA SER A 888 -16.39 -36.80 -6.66
C SER A 888 -17.12 -35.61 -7.29
N ILE A 889 -16.49 -34.93 -8.26
CA ILE A 889 -17.11 -33.83 -9.00
C ILE A 889 -18.42 -34.29 -9.65
N GLU A 890 -18.45 -35.50 -10.22
CA GLU A 890 -19.60 -36.02 -10.96
C GLU A 890 -20.78 -36.38 -10.07
N GLN A 891 -20.53 -36.82 -8.85
CA GLN A 891 -21.57 -37.31 -7.95
C GLN A 891 -22.05 -36.24 -6.97
N ASN A 892 -21.14 -35.37 -6.53
CA ASN A 892 -21.37 -34.49 -5.40
C ASN A 892 -21.56 -33.02 -5.77
N PHE A 893 -21.21 -32.60 -7.00
CA PHE A 893 -21.24 -31.19 -7.37
C PHE A 893 -22.18 -30.92 -8.55
N MET A 894 -22.96 -29.85 -8.44
CA MET A 894 -23.68 -29.25 -9.56
C MET A 894 -23.35 -27.75 -9.60
N VAL A 895 -22.65 -27.32 -10.64
CA VAL A 895 -22.24 -25.94 -10.85
C VAL A 895 -23.07 -25.32 -11.98
N MET A 896 -23.59 -24.13 -11.74
CA MET A 896 -24.40 -23.39 -12.69
C MET A 896 -23.94 -21.94 -12.79
N ILE A 897 -24.04 -21.37 -14.00
CA ILE A 897 -23.93 -19.93 -14.24
C ILE A 897 -25.27 -19.47 -14.81
N LEU A 898 -25.85 -18.41 -14.24
CA LEU A 898 -27.18 -17.91 -14.64
C LEU A 898 -28.25 -19.02 -14.70
N GLY A 899 -28.22 -19.95 -13.73
CA GLY A 899 -29.15 -21.07 -13.63
C GLY A 899 -28.97 -22.20 -14.67
N ARG A 900 -27.90 -22.15 -15.49
CA ARG A 900 -27.59 -23.18 -16.50
C ARG A 900 -26.38 -24.01 -16.07
N PRO A 901 -26.46 -25.36 -16.09
CA PRO A 901 -25.30 -26.22 -15.82
C PRO A 901 -24.15 -25.93 -16.77
N ILE A 902 -22.93 -25.84 -16.22
CA ILE A 902 -21.72 -25.58 -17.00
C ILE A 902 -21.09 -26.87 -17.54
N PRO A 903 -20.25 -26.80 -18.59
CA PRO A 903 -19.54 -27.96 -19.11
C PRO A 903 -18.63 -28.62 -18.07
N ARG A 904 -18.61 -29.96 -18.00
CA ARG A 904 -17.81 -30.70 -17.00
C ARG A 904 -16.32 -30.39 -17.06
N ASN A 905 -15.79 -30.14 -18.25
CA ASN A 905 -14.36 -29.86 -18.47
C ASN A 905 -13.91 -28.50 -17.92
N THR A 906 -14.84 -27.63 -17.49
CA THR A 906 -14.51 -26.35 -16.85
C THR A 906 -14.48 -26.45 -15.31
N VAL A 907 -14.58 -27.66 -14.74
CA VAL A 907 -14.53 -27.89 -13.29
C VAL A 907 -13.54 -29.00 -12.95
N TRP A 908 -12.60 -28.74 -12.05
CA TRP A 908 -11.62 -29.73 -11.60
C TRP A 908 -11.19 -29.51 -10.15
N LYS A 909 -10.55 -30.51 -9.55
CA LYS A 909 -9.85 -30.36 -8.26
C LYS A 909 -8.43 -29.86 -8.55
N GLN A 910 -8.06 -28.71 -7.99
CA GLN A 910 -6.69 -28.20 -8.07
C GLN A 910 -5.75 -29.21 -7.38
N ASP A 911 -4.62 -29.55 -8.00
CA ASP A 911 -3.67 -30.57 -7.55
C ASP A 911 -4.20 -32.03 -7.59
N GLY A 912 -5.29 -32.27 -8.33
CA GLY A 912 -5.81 -33.62 -8.59
C GLY A 912 -6.68 -34.17 -7.46
N GLU A 913 -6.75 -35.50 -7.33
CA GLU A 913 -7.72 -36.15 -6.42
C GLU A 913 -7.53 -35.83 -4.93
N ASN A 914 -6.30 -35.49 -4.53
CA ASN A 914 -5.95 -35.11 -3.16
C ASN A 914 -6.08 -33.60 -2.89
N GLY A 915 -6.56 -32.85 -3.89
CA GLY A 915 -6.74 -31.41 -3.81
C GLY A 915 -7.87 -30.99 -2.87
N ASN A 916 -7.70 -29.85 -2.22
CA ASN A 916 -8.72 -29.23 -1.35
C ASN A 916 -9.39 -28.00 -1.96
N VAL A 917 -9.08 -27.67 -3.22
CA VAL A 917 -9.69 -26.53 -3.93
C VAL A 917 -10.42 -27.02 -5.17
N LEU A 918 -11.71 -26.71 -5.24
CA LEU A 918 -12.51 -26.84 -6.44
C LEU A 918 -12.27 -25.61 -7.32
N ALA A 919 -11.73 -25.83 -8.51
CA ALA A 919 -11.52 -24.81 -9.52
C ALA A 919 -12.64 -24.86 -10.56
N ILE A 920 -13.25 -23.70 -10.83
CA ILE A 920 -14.34 -23.51 -11.79
C ILE A 920 -13.90 -22.44 -12.78
N ASP A 921 -13.62 -22.81 -14.02
CA ASP A 921 -13.29 -21.87 -15.09
C ASP A 921 -14.56 -21.18 -15.61
N VAL A 922 -14.90 -20.08 -14.95
CA VAL A 922 -16.08 -19.26 -15.27
C VAL A 922 -15.92 -18.62 -16.63
N LEU A 923 -14.70 -18.22 -17.02
CA LEU A 923 -14.43 -17.62 -18.33
C LEU A 923 -14.67 -18.61 -19.47
N ALA A 924 -14.05 -19.79 -19.42
CA ALA A 924 -14.24 -20.80 -20.47
C ALA A 924 -15.70 -21.30 -20.53
N ALA A 925 -16.38 -21.42 -19.38
CA ALA A 925 -17.80 -21.74 -19.34
C ALA A 925 -18.65 -20.64 -20.00
N TRP A 926 -18.37 -19.37 -19.68
CA TRP A 926 -19.07 -18.20 -20.23
C TRP A 926 -18.98 -18.15 -21.76
N GLU A 927 -17.76 -18.31 -22.29
CA GLU A 927 -17.48 -18.28 -23.73
C GLU A 927 -18.10 -19.47 -24.47
N SER A 928 -17.91 -20.69 -23.96
CA SER A 928 -18.39 -21.92 -24.61
C SER A 928 -19.92 -22.00 -24.66
N MET A 929 -20.59 -21.53 -23.61
CA MET A 929 -22.05 -21.48 -23.51
C MET A 929 -22.64 -20.24 -24.20
N LYS A 930 -21.81 -19.28 -24.63
CA LYS A 930 -22.21 -17.98 -25.20
C LYS A 930 -23.20 -17.26 -24.30
N LEU A 931 -22.85 -17.17 -23.00
CA LEU A 931 -23.69 -16.50 -22.02
C LEU A 931 -23.70 -15.00 -22.25
N ASP A 932 -24.83 -14.39 -21.92
CA ASP A 932 -25.06 -12.96 -21.95
C ASP A 932 -25.61 -12.56 -20.58
N SER A 933 -24.97 -11.56 -19.96
CA SER A 933 -25.37 -11.05 -18.64
C SER A 933 -26.59 -10.13 -18.73
N GLY A 934 -27.02 -9.75 -19.94
CA GLY A 934 -28.10 -8.80 -20.16
C GLY A 934 -27.76 -7.44 -19.53
N TRP A 935 -28.52 -7.05 -18.51
CA TRP A 935 -28.28 -5.82 -17.76
C TRP A 935 -27.32 -5.98 -16.57
N SER A 936 -26.93 -7.21 -16.21
CA SER A 936 -25.99 -7.46 -15.13
C SER A 936 -24.55 -7.17 -15.57
N ASN A 937 -23.76 -6.62 -14.66
CA ASN A 937 -22.31 -6.42 -14.82
C ASN A 937 -21.50 -7.49 -14.09
N GLU A 938 -22.18 -8.46 -13.46
CA GLU A 938 -21.59 -9.49 -12.62
C GLU A 938 -21.88 -10.89 -13.18
N ALA A 939 -20.95 -11.81 -12.95
CA ALA A 939 -21.11 -13.23 -13.21
C ALA A 939 -21.61 -13.94 -11.94
N PHE A 940 -22.84 -14.47 -12.00
CA PHE A 940 -23.45 -15.20 -10.89
C PHE A 940 -23.24 -16.71 -11.03
N VAL A 941 -22.51 -17.30 -10.08
CA VAL A 941 -22.16 -18.71 -10.02
C VAL A 941 -22.87 -19.37 -8.84
N GLN A 942 -23.56 -20.48 -9.10
CA GLN A 942 -24.21 -21.28 -8.07
C GLN A 942 -23.56 -22.66 -7.99
N VAL A 943 -23.20 -23.08 -6.79
CA VAL A 943 -22.61 -24.40 -6.54
C VAL A 943 -23.45 -25.15 -5.51
N PHE A 944 -23.95 -26.32 -5.90
CA PHE A 944 -24.63 -27.24 -5.00
C PHE A 944 -23.70 -28.40 -4.67
N VAL A 945 -23.57 -28.73 -3.38
CA VAL A 945 -22.72 -29.82 -2.87
C VAL A 945 -23.55 -30.78 -2.02
N GLY A 946 -23.55 -32.07 -2.33
CA GLY A 946 -24.41 -33.06 -1.66
C GLY A 946 -23.92 -34.49 -1.70
#